data_AF-A0AAV9Q8R5-F1
#
_entry.id   AF-A0AAV9Q8R5-F1
#
_cell.length_a   1.000
_cell.length_b   1.000
_cell.length_c   1.000
_cell.angle_alpha   90.00
_cell.angle_beta   90.00
_cell.angle_gamma   90.00
#
_symmetry.space_group_name_H-M   'P 1'
#
loop_
_entity.id
_entity.type
_entity.pdbx_description
1 polymer ?
#
loop_
_entity_poly.entity_id
_entity_poly.type
_entity_poly.pdbx_seq_one_letter_code
_entity_poly.pdbx_strand_id
1 'polypeptide(L)'
;MFYLPSARRWALLSLILLGVIIPLRVSQRWHSSHYALLTAALQAYTQRDHQVTTVNVIDGWFSFTGGVFRSQSQSQPQHALGEYLSNPIPRAHPLIRSLQACATGTVNPTISHIRLPNVLYNITLTPPDAPHDSETRFFNPAVIPLPHWSSSALPGDMPKYILISRLVTAGFHQESHICLADICLPASSSSAALPPDVRSCTNDDTTLLGNLGGMRCITPPLKINIPPTPAEQCDGAWSAFPDIPGFHDPRAFWSGKGEPLILVNSASRYACVGLWLLDLRTIVPDLEKLLARGKSKDTVTLGRVMSYPLLTEITRNPRSSRASVEKNWVLWFPGREEAYVQYDLLGRVGGDETVNNKIVTNRTATAKEGNSSSSSSRDGTRTSKTTIRQAGRTFAKLIGNGYTTPNMTHPDEVSCFGPRYEMDTLGNHGHWHQGSNSLRLLLCTRAQARKGQCDEEQAVQDGRSVHFAIMHRKFTNEMDLPLRYERYVAVWESRAPFQMLAVSQWPLLMRNERANPWTSEQNWPDDKSGGWNSTVRGTMFEERMRPKRDQGEEDSEDFKSTAYFTYTPSLAWAWRPHSAGVGDEEEEDADSETMSRLGMGYLGDDVLTGIGLDDVSQVFARVKVDDLVQCMRLCPGVKFADEVHMAGYPE
;
A
#
# COMPACT_ATOMS: atom_id res chain seq x y z
N MET A 1 -12.02 72.50 31.41
CA MET A 1 -12.05 73.04 30.03
C MET A 1 -11.06 72.20 29.22
N PHE A 2 -11.52 71.10 28.60
CA PHE A 2 -10.66 70.17 27.87
C PHE A 2 -10.61 70.56 26.39
N TYR A 3 -9.40 70.86 25.91
CA TYR A 3 -9.11 71.21 24.52
C TYR A 3 -9.09 69.94 23.67
N LEU A 4 -10.06 69.80 22.77
CA LEU A 4 -10.08 68.74 21.75
C LEU A 4 -9.05 69.09 20.64
N PRO A 5 -8.11 68.20 20.29
CA PRO A 5 -7.20 68.43 19.19
C PRO A 5 -7.95 68.41 17.85
N SER A 6 -7.62 69.35 16.97
CA SER A 6 -8.38 69.62 15.75
C SER A 6 -8.38 68.43 14.79
N ALA A 7 -9.58 68.12 14.26
CA ALA A 7 -9.84 67.07 13.27
C ALA A 7 -8.96 67.15 12.02
N ARG A 8 -8.28 68.28 11.79
CA ARG A 8 -7.32 68.47 10.69
C ARG A 8 -6.11 67.52 10.76
N ARG A 9 -5.64 67.12 11.95
CA ARG A 9 -4.48 66.22 12.06
C ARG A 9 -4.78 64.78 11.61
N TRP A 10 -6.01 64.32 11.82
CA TRP A 10 -6.43 62.97 11.43
C TRP A 10 -6.78 62.85 9.95
N ALA A 11 -7.28 63.92 9.33
CA ALA A 11 -7.57 63.96 7.90
C ALA A 11 -6.30 63.77 7.05
N LEU A 12 -5.18 64.40 7.44
CA LEU A 12 -3.92 64.30 6.71
C LEU A 12 -3.33 62.88 6.78
N LEU A 13 -3.35 62.26 7.96
CA LEU A 13 -2.92 60.87 8.16
C LEU A 13 -3.77 59.88 7.35
N SER A 14 -5.09 60.10 7.29
CA SER A 14 -6.00 59.24 6.53
C SER A 14 -5.76 59.34 5.02
N LEU A 15 -5.47 60.54 4.51
CA LEU A 15 -5.16 60.75 3.09
C LEU A 15 -3.81 60.14 2.70
N ILE A 16 -2.80 60.20 3.58
CA ILE A 16 -1.51 59.54 3.35
C ILE A 16 -1.69 58.02 3.32
N LEU A 17 -2.48 57.45 4.24
CA LEU A 17 -2.74 56.01 4.27
C LEU A 17 -3.46 55.54 3.00
N LEU A 18 -4.47 56.29 2.53
CA LEU A 18 -5.16 56.01 1.27
C LEU A 18 -4.22 56.13 0.06
N GLY A 19 -3.33 57.12 0.05
CA GLY A 19 -2.33 57.31 -0.99
C GLY A 19 -1.31 56.18 -1.10
N VAL A 20 -1.09 55.41 -0.02
CA VAL A 20 -0.21 54.22 -0.02
C VAL A 20 -0.98 52.94 -0.36
N ILE A 21 -2.21 52.79 0.13
CA ILE A 21 -3.01 51.57 -0.07
C ILE A 21 -3.49 51.41 -1.51
N ILE A 22 -3.86 52.51 -2.18
CA ILE A 22 -4.35 52.48 -3.57
C ILE A 22 -3.27 51.95 -4.54
N PRO A 23 -2.03 52.46 -4.58
CA PRO A 23 -1.01 51.93 -5.48
C PRO A 23 -0.59 50.49 -5.13
N LEU A 24 -0.62 50.09 -3.84
CA LEU A 24 -0.39 48.69 -3.44
C LEU A 24 -1.47 47.74 -3.98
N ARG A 25 -2.75 48.12 -3.92
CA ARG A 25 -3.87 47.36 -4.50
C ARG A 25 -3.83 47.32 -6.02
N VAL A 26 -3.39 48.41 -6.67
CA VAL A 26 -3.24 48.47 -8.14
C VAL A 26 -2.04 47.61 -8.60
N SER A 27 -0.92 47.63 -7.86
CA SER A 27 0.24 46.76 -8.12
C SER A 27 -0.09 45.27 -7.95
N GLN A 28 -0.86 44.91 -6.92
CA GLN A 28 -1.33 43.54 -6.72
C GLN A 28 -2.25 43.07 -7.86
N ARG A 29 -3.12 43.95 -8.41
CA ARG A 29 -3.94 43.63 -9.58
C ARG A 29 -3.14 43.47 -10.87
N TRP A 30 -1.99 44.15 -11.01
CA TRP A 30 -1.13 44.00 -12.19
C TRP A 30 -0.29 42.72 -12.16
N HIS A 31 0.05 42.20 -10.98
CA HIS A 31 0.69 40.88 -10.86
C HIS A 31 -0.25 39.73 -11.23
N SER A 32 -1.57 39.88 -11.09
CA SER A 32 -2.56 38.89 -11.53
C SER A 32 -2.66 38.78 -13.07
N SER A 33 -2.33 39.83 -13.83
CA SER A 33 -2.33 39.77 -15.30
C SER A 33 -1.12 39.03 -15.90
N HIS A 34 0.01 38.98 -15.18
CA HIS A 34 1.15 38.15 -15.60
C HIS A 34 0.83 36.65 -15.48
N TYR A 35 0.03 36.25 -14.50
CA TYR A 35 -0.48 34.89 -14.38
C TYR A 35 -1.40 34.53 -15.55
N ALA A 36 -2.34 35.41 -15.93
CA ALA A 36 -3.24 35.15 -17.06
C ALA A 36 -2.50 35.00 -18.41
N LEU A 37 -1.43 35.78 -18.62
CA LEU A 37 -0.56 35.65 -19.79
C LEU A 37 0.29 34.37 -19.77
N LEU A 38 0.76 33.93 -18.59
CA LEU A 38 1.47 32.66 -18.43
C LEU A 38 0.53 31.47 -18.64
N THR A 39 -0.71 31.54 -18.13
CA THR A 39 -1.75 30.52 -18.35
C THR A 39 -2.17 30.47 -19.82
N ALA A 40 -2.29 31.61 -20.50
CA ALA A 40 -2.57 31.65 -21.94
C ALA A 40 -1.38 31.14 -22.77
N ALA A 41 -0.13 31.41 -22.36
CA ALA A 41 1.06 30.88 -23.01
C ALA A 41 1.22 29.36 -22.78
N LEU A 42 0.88 28.85 -21.59
CA LEU A 42 0.82 27.42 -21.29
C LEU A 42 -0.29 26.72 -22.08
N GLN A 43 -1.48 27.33 -22.19
CA GLN A 43 -2.57 26.81 -23.03
C GLN A 43 -2.19 26.79 -24.52
N ALA A 44 -1.52 27.83 -25.02
CA ALA A 44 -1.01 27.89 -26.39
C ALA A 44 0.11 26.88 -26.65
N TYR A 45 0.92 26.53 -25.63
CA TYR A 45 1.93 25.47 -25.71
C TYR A 45 1.28 24.08 -25.75
N THR A 46 0.25 23.83 -24.94
CA THR A 46 -0.50 22.56 -24.95
C THR A 46 -1.29 22.32 -26.25
N GLN A 47 -1.64 23.39 -26.98
CA GLN A 47 -2.40 23.27 -28.23
C GLN A 47 -1.51 22.95 -29.45
N ARG A 48 -0.18 23.10 -29.34
CA ARG A 48 0.74 22.97 -30.48
C ARG A 48 1.26 21.55 -30.75
N ASP A 49 1.04 20.61 -29.83
CA ASP A 49 1.49 19.20 -29.98
C ASP A 49 0.36 18.18 -30.23
N HIS A 50 -0.87 18.64 -30.51
CA HIS A 50 -1.94 17.76 -30.99
C HIS A 50 -1.86 17.57 -32.52
N GLN A 51 -0.94 16.73 -32.99
CA GLN A 51 -1.28 15.80 -34.08
C GLN A 51 -1.84 14.53 -33.44
N VAL A 52 -3.05 14.65 -32.90
CA VAL A 52 -3.88 13.49 -32.57
C VAL A 52 -4.59 13.09 -33.84
N THR A 53 -4.21 11.94 -34.39
CA THR A 53 -5.02 11.23 -35.37
C THR A 53 -6.33 10.84 -34.70
N THR A 54 -7.38 11.64 -34.90
CA THR A 54 -8.75 11.25 -34.56
C THR A 54 -9.15 10.09 -35.45
N VAL A 55 -9.04 8.86 -34.93
CA VAL A 55 -9.71 7.70 -35.53
C VAL A 55 -11.16 7.75 -35.04
N ASN A 56 -12.05 8.27 -35.89
CA ASN A 56 -13.49 8.08 -35.73
C ASN A 56 -13.79 6.58 -35.91
N VAL A 57 -14.00 5.87 -34.81
CA VAL A 57 -14.62 4.54 -34.85
C VAL A 57 -16.13 4.78 -34.90
N ILE A 58 -16.67 4.73 -36.11
CA ILE A 58 -18.10 4.64 -36.36
C ILE A 58 -18.58 3.29 -35.83
N ASP A 59 -19.67 3.31 -35.05
CA ASP A 59 -20.43 2.13 -34.63
C ASP A 59 -20.82 1.28 -35.85
N GLY A 60 -20.02 0.25 -36.12
CA GLY A 60 -20.28 -0.75 -37.14
C GLY A 60 -20.65 -2.08 -36.49
N TRP A 61 -21.95 -2.32 -36.33
CA TRP A 61 -22.49 -3.67 -36.15
C TRP A 61 -22.05 -4.53 -37.35
N PHE A 62 -21.05 -5.39 -37.14
CA PHE A 62 -20.75 -6.49 -38.03
C PHE A 62 -21.26 -7.79 -37.41
N SER A 63 -22.34 -8.31 -38.00
CA SER A 63 -22.80 -9.68 -37.82
C SER A 63 -21.69 -10.66 -38.22
N PHE A 64 -21.12 -11.36 -37.25
CA PHE A 64 -20.45 -12.63 -37.50
C PHE A 64 -21.48 -13.76 -37.40
N THR A 65 -21.90 -14.25 -38.56
CA THR A 65 -22.59 -15.54 -38.68
C THR A 65 -21.57 -16.67 -38.55
N GLY A 66 -21.85 -17.63 -37.66
CA GLY A 66 -21.33 -19.00 -37.75
C GLY A 66 -20.18 -19.34 -36.82
N GLY A 67 -20.52 -19.72 -35.59
CA GLY A 67 -19.59 -20.37 -34.65
C GLY A 67 -20.25 -20.55 -33.30
N VAL A 68 -20.71 -21.78 -33.01
CA VAL A 68 -21.43 -22.13 -31.79
C VAL A 68 -20.54 -21.93 -30.57
N PHE A 69 -20.60 -20.75 -29.95
CA PHE A 69 -20.16 -20.53 -28.58
C PHE A 69 -21.37 -20.65 -27.66
N ARG A 70 -21.32 -21.66 -26.80
CA ARG A 70 -22.31 -21.95 -25.76
C ARG A 70 -22.31 -20.78 -24.78
N SER A 71 -23.28 -19.88 -24.95
CA SER A 71 -23.63 -18.81 -24.01
C SER A 71 -23.80 -19.39 -22.60
N GLN A 72 -22.84 -19.14 -21.71
CA GLN A 72 -23.11 -19.14 -20.28
C GLN A 72 -23.87 -17.84 -19.97
N SER A 73 -25.06 -18.02 -19.41
CA SER A 73 -26.01 -16.98 -19.08
C SER A 73 -25.40 -15.81 -18.34
N GLN A 74 -25.59 -14.60 -18.86
CA GLN A 74 -25.59 -13.37 -18.06
C GLN A 74 -26.71 -13.47 -17.01
N SER A 75 -26.39 -14.01 -15.83
CA SER A 75 -27.22 -13.81 -14.65
C SER A 75 -27.06 -12.36 -14.18
N GLN A 76 -28.17 -11.72 -13.79
CA GLN A 76 -28.17 -10.36 -13.26
C GLN A 76 -27.20 -10.24 -12.07
N PRO A 77 -26.40 -9.15 -11.95
CA PRO A 77 -25.41 -8.98 -10.89
C PRO A 77 -25.97 -9.11 -9.46
N GLN A 78 -27.26 -8.77 -9.27
CA GLN A 78 -27.93 -8.85 -7.97
C GLN A 78 -28.19 -10.30 -7.51
N HIS A 79 -28.49 -11.21 -8.44
CA HIS A 79 -28.70 -12.63 -8.10
C HIS A 79 -27.38 -13.30 -7.70
N ALA A 80 -26.29 -13.01 -8.42
CA ALA A 80 -24.96 -13.53 -8.10
C ALA A 80 -24.41 -13.01 -6.75
N LEU A 81 -24.70 -11.75 -6.40
CA LEU A 81 -24.32 -11.20 -5.08
C LEU A 81 -25.13 -11.83 -3.95
N GLY A 82 -26.43 -12.08 -4.16
CA GLY A 82 -27.28 -12.76 -3.19
C GLY A 82 -26.80 -14.18 -2.88
N GLU A 83 -26.41 -14.93 -3.91
CA GLU A 83 -25.82 -16.28 -3.76
C GLU A 83 -24.44 -16.24 -3.09
N TYR A 84 -23.61 -15.23 -3.42
CA TYR A 84 -22.31 -15.04 -2.76
C TYR A 84 -22.45 -14.84 -1.25
N LEU A 85 -23.36 -13.95 -0.83
CA LEU A 85 -23.56 -13.60 0.57
C LEU A 85 -24.37 -14.64 1.36
N SER A 86 -25.02 -15.59 0.69
CA SER A 86 -25.68 -16.71 1.37
C SER A 86 -24.72 -17.85 1.73
N ASN A 87 -23.54 -17.89 1.12
CA ASN A 87 -22.53 -18.90 1.42
C ASN A 87 -21.89 -18.63 2.79
N PRO A 88 -21.69 -19.65 3.64
CA PRO A 88 -21.04 -19.46 4.92
C PRO A 88 -19.60 -19.00 4.74
N ILE A 89 -19.10 -18.19 5.69
CA ILE A 89 -17.69 -17.83 5.76
C ILE A 89 -16.85 -19.14 5.79
N PRO A 90 -15.85 -19.29 4.90
CA PRO A 90 -15.06 -20.51 4.83
C PRO A 90 -14.33 -20.76 6.14
N ARG A 91 -14.12 -22.02 6.50
CA ARG A 91 -13.25 -22.35 7.63
C ARG A 91 -11.79 -22.19 7.21
N ALA A 92 -10.99 -21.56 8.07
CA ALA A 92 -9.57 -21.32 7.84
C ALA A 92 -8.78 -22.64 7.81
N HIS A 93 -7.75 -22.68 6.96
CA HIS A 93 -6.84 -23.82 6.89
C HIS A 93 -6.02 -23.92 8.20
N PRO A 94 -5.77 -25.12 8.76
CA PRO A 94 -5.08 -25.29 10.04
C PRO A 94 -3.68 -24.65 10.11
N LEU A 95 -2.99 -24.53 8.98
CA LEU A 95 -1.68 -23.85 8.89
C LEU A 95 -1.73 -22.37 9.30
N ILE A 96 -2.89 -21.71 9.27
CA ILE A 96 -3.01 -20.35 9.78
C ILE A 96 -2.64 -20.27 11.27
N ARG A 97 -2.84 -21.34 12.05
CA ARG A 97 -2.42 -21.36 13.47
C ARG A 97 -0.89 -21.30 13.63
N SER A 98 -0.12 -21.78 12.65
CA SER A 98 1.35 -21.71 12.75
C SER A 98 1.87 -20.27 12.70
N LEU A 99 1.10 -19.35 12.12
CA LEU A 99 1.43 -17.92 12.06
C LEU A 99 1.35 -17.23 13.43
N GLN A 100 0.71 -17.84 14.43
CA GLN A 100 0.62 -17.28 15.77
C GLN A 100 1.92 -17.42 16.57
N ALA A 101 2.81 -18.32 16.15
CA ALA A 101 4.10 -18.51 16.82
C ALA A 101 4.95 -17.23 16.69
N CYS A 102 5.53 -16.77 17.80
CA CYS A 102 6.50 -15.68 17.81
C CYS A 102 7.89 -16.28 18.08
N ALA A 103 8.89 -15.97 17.26
CA ALA A 103 10.27 -16.33 17.59
C ALA A 103 10.72 -15.63 18.88
N THR A 104 11.45 -16.33 19.75
CA THR A 104 11.90 -15.81 21.05
C THR A 104 12.77 -14.57 20.86
N GLY A 105 12.51 -13.53 21.64
CA GLY A 105 13.26 -12.27 21.57
C GLY A 105 12.81 -11.31 20.47
N THR A 106 11.89 -11.67 19.58
CA THR A 106 11.45 -10.74 18.50
C THR A 106 10.68 -9.53 19.01
N VAL A 107 10.07 -9.58 20.19
CA VAL A 107 9.27 -8.47 20.73
C VAL A 107 10.09 -7.65 21.72
N ASN A 108 10.19 -6.34 21.46
CA ASN A 108 10.69 -5.39 22.45
C ASN A 108 9.58 -5.10 23.48
N PRO A 109 9.75 -5.50 24.76
CA PRO A 109 8.70 -5.36 25.77
C PRO A 109 8.45 -3.92 26.20
N THR A 110 9.44 -3.04 26.05
CA THR A 110 9.37 -1.64 26.49
C THR A 110 8.47 -0.81 25.58
N ILE A 111 8.62 -1.00 24.26
CA ILE A 111 7.85 -0.24 23.26
C ILE A 111 6.74 -1.08 22.63
N SER A 112 6.66 -2.39 22.94
CA SER A 112 5.68 -3.33 22.39
C SER A 112 5.69 -3.39 20.85
N HIS A 113 6.88 -3.54 20.25
CA HIS A 113 7.07 -3.71 18.81
C HIS A 113 7.76 -5.04 18.51
N ILE A 114 7.43 -5.66 17.39
CA ILE A 114 8.23 -6.74 16.80
C ILE A 114 9.42 -6.09 16.08
N ARG A 115 10.64 -6.45 16.47
CA ARG A 115 11.88 -6.01 15.82
C ARG A 115 12.47 -7.15 15.01
N LEU A 116 12.45 -6.98 13.70
CA LEU A 116 13.04 -7.93 12.76
C LEU A 116 14.57 -7.72 12.70
N PRO A 117 15.36 -8.77 12.48
CA PRO A 117 16.82 -8.68 12.42
C PRO A 117 17.33 -8.01 11.13
N ASN A 118 16.44 -7.75 10.18
CA ASN A 118 16.73 -7.21 8.86
C ASN A 118 17.10 -5.73 8.95
N VAL A 119 18.16 -5.33 8.26
CA VAL A 119 18.60 -3.92 8.18
C VAL A 119 17.89 -3.20 7.04
N LEU A 120 17.77 -1.89 7.19
CA LEU A 120 17.36 -0.97 6.14
C LEU A 120 18.55 -0.64 5.23
N TYR A 121 18.35 -0.79 3.92
CA TYR A 121 19.29 -0.44 2.87
C TYR A 121 18.85 0.81 2.12
N ASN A 122 19.80 1.62 1.67
CA ASN A 122 19.52 2.85 0.94
C ASN A 122 18.99 2.57 -0.47
N ILE A 123 18.21 3.53 -0.98
CA ILE A 123 17.72 3.53 -2.37
C ILE A 123 18.13 4.85 -3.02
N THR A 124 18.70 4.77 -4.23
CA THR A 124 18.95 5.97 -5.06
C THR A 124 18.40 5.81 -6.47
N LEU A 125 17.94 6.92 -7.04
CA LEU A 125 17.53 6.97 -8.45
C LEU A 125 18.67 7.43 -9.38
N THR A 126 19.86 7.68 -8.84
CA THR A 126 21.04 8.04 -9.63
C THR A 126 21.61 6.79 -10.31
N PRO A 127 21.58 6.71 -11.65
CA PRO A 127 22.19 5.60 -12.38
C PRO A 127 23.72 5.66 -12.34
N PRO A 128 24.41 4.57 -12.73
CA PRO A 128 25.84 4.61 -12.98
C PRO A 128 26.21 5.77 -13.91
N ASP A 129 27.37 6.39 -13.67
CA ASP A 129 27.94 7.47 -14.49
C ASP A 129 27.14 8.78 -14.57
N ALA A 130 26.03 8.91 -13.85
CA ALA A 130 25.28 10.16 -13.74
C ALA A 130 25.70 10.98 -12.52
N PRO A 131 25.71 12.32 -12.60
CA PRO A 131 25.96 13.16 -11.45
C PRO A 131 24.86 12.96 -10.40
N HIS A 132 25.26 12.75 -9.15
CA HIS A 132 24.32 12.72 -8.03
C HIS A 132 23.98 14.15 -7.60
N ASP A 133 22.68 14.46 -7.59
CA ASP A 133 22.16 15.68 -7.02
C ASP A 133 21.64 15.41 -5.60
N SER A 134 22.39 15.90 -4.61
CA SER A 134 22.04 15.73 -3.19
C SER A 134 20.83 16.54 -2.78
N GLU A 135 20.36 17.52 -3.57
CA GLU A 135 19.17 18.32 -3.26
C GLU A 135 17.89 17.63 -3.73
N THR A 136 17.97 16.74 -4.72
CA THR A 136 16.82 16.00 -5.21
C THR A 136 16.44 14.90 -4.21
N ARG A 137 15.23 15.00 -3.66
CA ARG A 137 14.69 14.08 -2.62
C ARG A 137 13.64 13.15 -3.22
N PHE A 138 13.99 11.88 -3.34
CA PHE A 138 13.05 10.82 -3.70
C PHE A 138 12.52 10.10 -2.47
N PHE A 139 11.25 9.71 -2.49
CA PHE A 139 10.61 9.01 -1.38
C PHE A 139 9.45 8.11 -1.84
N ASN A 140 8.89 7.32 -0.92
CA ASN A 140 7.81 6.33 -1.17
C ASN A 140 8.14 5.36 -2.31
N PRO A 141 9.17 4.52 -2.16
CA PRO A 141 9.60 3.58 -3.19
C PRO A 141 8.54 2.50 -3.40
N ALA A 142 8.19 2.22 -4.64
CA ALA A 142 7.49 1.02 -5.08
C ALA A 142 8.42 0.19 -5.96
N VAL A 143 8.48 -1.12 -5.67
CA VAL A 143 9.36 -2.06 -6.37
C VAL A 143 8.51 -3.15 -6.99
N ILE A 144 8.92 -3.65 -8.15
CA ILE A 144 8.33 -4.84 -8.76
C ILE A 144 9.44 -5.69 -9.39
N PRO A 145 9.50 -7.01 -9.12
CA PRO A 145 10.51 -7.88 -9.71
C PRO A 145 10.20 -8.11 -11.18
N LEU A 146 11.25 -8.15 -12.00
CA LEU A 146 11.15 -8.55 -13.40
C LEU A 146 11.13 -10.09 -13.54
N PRO A 147 10.61 -10.65 -14.65
CA PRO A 147 10.74 -12.08 -14.91
C PRO A 147 12.19 -12.51 -15.05
N HIS A 148 12.48 -13.80 -14.86
CA HIS A 148 13.87 -14.26 -14.84
C HIS A 148 14.61 -14.06 -16.17
N TRP A 149 13.91 -14.22 -17.30
CA TRP A 149 14.47 -14.01 -18.64
C TRP A 149 14.71 -12.54 -19.00
N SER A 150 14.20 -11.58 -18.21
CA SER A 150 14.61 -10.17 -18.37
C SER A 150 16.10 -9.99 -18.10
N SER A 151 16.68 -10.96 -17.39
CA SER A 151 18.11 -11.08 -17.16
C SER A 151 18.69 -12.13 -18.09
N SER A 152 19.51 -11.71 -19.06
CA SER A 152 20.16 -12.62 -20.00
C SER A 152 21.08 -13.63 -19.27
N ALA A 153 21.44 -14.72 -19.97
CA ALA A 153 22.35 -15.76 -19.49
C ALA A 153 23.82 -15.30 -19.34
N LEU A 154 24.13 -14.03 -19.64
CA LEU A 154 25.47 -13.47 -19.47
C LEU A 154 25.59 -12.75 -18.10
N PRO A 155 26.64 -13.01 -17.31
CA PRO A 155 26.84 -12.33 -16.02
C PRO A 155 27.24 -10.86 -16.24
N GLY A 156 26.56 -9.90 -15.60
CA GLY A 156 27.07 -8.53 -15.50
C GLY A 156 26.04 -7.43 -15.31
N ASP A 157 25.12 -7.22 -16.25
CA ASP A 157 24.44 -5.90 -16.39
C ASP A 157 22.96 -6.03 -16.84
N MET A 158 22.14 -6.81 -16.14
CA MET A 158 20.72 -6.90 -16.50
C MET A 158 19.79 -6.62 -15.32
N PRO A 159 18.71 -5.86 -15.54
CA PRO A 159 17.84 -5.41 -14.47
C PRO A 159 17.03 -6.55 -13.86
N LYS A 160 16.93 -6.50 -12.54
CA LYS A 160 16.15 -7.45 -11.73
C LYS A 160 14.84 -6.84 -11.26
N TYR A 161 14.79 -5.51 -11.20
CA TYR A 161 13.68 -4.77 -10.63
C TYR A 161 13.31 -3.58 -11.51
N ILE A 162 12.05 -3.17 -11.40
CA ILE A 162 11.63 -1.82 -11.72
C ILE A 162 11.46 -1.11 -10.38
N LEU A 163 12.02 0.10 -10.28
CA LEU A 163 11.90 0.98 -9.13
C LEU A 163 11.10 2.22 -9.54
N ILE A 164 10.12 2.58 -8.71
CA ILE A 164 9.29 3.78 -8.86
C ILE A 164 9.40 4.58 -7.57
N SER A 165 9.75 5.86 -7.67
CA SER A 165 9.80 6.75 -6.51
C SER A 165 9.16 8.08 -6.81
N ARG A 166 8.63 8.70 -5.77
CA ARG A 166 8.00 10.01 -5.83
C ARG A 166 9.06 11.11 -5.65
N LEU A 167 8.85 12.23 -6.34
CA LEU A 167 9.63 13.47 -6.25
C LEU A 167 8.67 14.64 -6.11
N VAL A 168 8.95 15.56 -5.18
CA VAL A 168 8.25 16.85 -5.08
C VAL A 168 9.14 17.91 -5.73
N THR A 169 8.63 18.57 -6.77
CA THR A 169 9.38 19.60 -7.50
C THR A 169 9.16 20.99 -6.92
N ALA A 170 9.97 21.95 -7.39
CA ALA A 170 9.77 23.36 -7.08
C ALA A 170 8.36 23.79 -7.49
N GLY A 171 7.55 24.25 -6.53
CA GLY A 171 6.13 24.56 -6.74
C GLY A 171 5.15 23.50 -6.21
N PHE A 172 5.63 22.53 -5.42
CA PHE A 172 4.84 21.47 -4.76
C PHE A 172 4.18 20.46 -5.70
N HIS A 173 4.53 20.45 -6.99
CA HIS A 173 4.05 19.46 -7.94
C HIS A 173 4.72 18.11 -7.71
N GLN A 174 3.96 17.03 -7.88
CA GLN A 174 4.40 15.69 -7.55
C GLN A 174 4.55 14.82 -8.78
N GLU A 175 5.73 14.24 -8.90
CA GLU A 175 6.11 13.45 -10.04
C GLU A 175 6.49 12.06 -9.56
N SER A 176 6.13 11.04 -10.33
CA SER A 176 6.68 9.70 -10.12
C SER A 176 7.79 9.49 -11.13
N HIS A 177 8.90 8.92 -10.70
CA HIS A 177 10.04 8.58 -11.55
C HIS A 177 10.21 7.07 -11.54
N ILE A 178 10.47 6.48 -12.71
CA ILE A 178 10.60 5.04 -12.89
C ILE A 178 11.91 4.71 -13.58
N CYS A 179 12.58 3.65 -13.14
CA CYS A 179 13.78 3.14 -13.78
C CYS A 179 13.87 1.62 -13.64
N LEU A 180 14.74 1.04 -14.46
CA LEU A 180 15.26 -0.29 -14.22
C LEU A 180 16.30 -0.22 -13.10
N ALA A 181 16.30 -1.19 -12.20
CA ALA A 181 17.10 -1.17 -11.00
C ALA A 181 17.71 -2.54 -10.67
N ASP A 182 18.79 -2.50 -9.87
CA ASP A 182 19.43 -3.66 -9.28
C ASP A 182 19.78 -3.43 -7.81
N ILE A 183 20.20 -4.50 -7.13
CA ILE A 183 20.66 -4.47 -5.75
C ILE A 183 22.13 -4.88 -5.75
N CYS A 184 22.95 -4.13 -5.02
CA CYS A 184 24.31 -4.53 -4.70
C CYS A 184 24.49 -4.73 -3.19
N LEU A 185 25.35 -5.68 -2.82
CA LEU A 185 25.86 -5.82 -1.47
C LEU A 185 27.39 -5.84 -1.48
N PRO A 186 28.07 -5.34 -0.43
CA PRO A 186 29.51 -5.42 -0.33
C PRO A 186 29.95 -6.89 -0.39
N ALA A 187 31.07 -7.15 -1.07
CA ALA A 187 31.66 -8.49 -1.08
C ALA A 187 32.02 -8.87 0.36
N SER A 188 31.25 -9.78 0.95
CA SER A 188 31.54 -10.20 2.33
C SER A 188 32.91 -10.88 2.35
N SER A 189 33.73 -10.59 3.37
CA SER A 189 34.97 -11.34 3.63
C SER A 189 34.72 -12.82 3.98
N SER A 190 33.44 -13.21 4.15
CA SER A 190 33.01 -14.57 4.41
C SER A 190 32.58 -15.29 3.12
N SER A 191 32.84 -16.59 3.05
CA SER A 191 32.60 -17.46 1.88
C SER A 191 31.12 -17.70 1.50
N ALA A 192 30.20 -16.84 1.95
CA ALA A 192 28.78 -16.97 1.62
C ALA A 192 28.51 -16.38 0.23
N ALA A 193 27.92 -17.18 -0.66
CA ALA A 193 27.48 -16.71 -1.96
C ALA A 193 26.39 -15.63 -1.81
N LEU A 194 26.48 -14.57 -2.60
CA LEU A 194 25.45 -13.52 -2.66
C LEU A 194 24.10 -14.12 -3.13
N PRO A 195 22.96 -13.53 -2.72
CA PRO A 195 21.67 -13.87 -3.31
C PRO A 195 21.68 -13.71 -4.84
N PRO A 196 20.90 -14.52 -5.58
CA PRO A 196 20.97 -14.56 -7.05
C PRO A 196 20.49 -13.27 -7.74
N ASP A 197 19.78 -12.41 -7.02
CA ASP A 197 19.31 -11.10 -7.48
C ASP A 197 20.24 -9.94 -7.06
N VAL A 198 21.39 -10.25 -6.46
CA VAL A 198 22.33 -9.28 -5.92
C VAL A 198 23.68 -9.42 -6.60
N ARG A 199 24.29 -8.28 -6.96
CA ARG A 199 25.68 -8.23 -7.42
C ARG A 199 26.61 -7.67 -6.34
N SER A 200 27.92 -7.82 -6.53
CA SER A 200 28.90 -7.14 -5.70
C SER A 200 28.82 -5.62 -5.93
N CYS A 201 28.88 -4.83 -4.86
CA CYS A 201 28.99 -3.38 -4.98
C CYS A 201 30.33 -2.96 -5.58
N THR A 202 30.29 -1.96 -6.45
CA THR A 202 31.43 -1.19 -6.93
C THR A 202 31.74 -0.04 -5.96
N ASN A 203 32.87 0.63 -6.14
CA ASN A 203 33.22 1.82 -5.33
C ASN A 203 32.20 2.96 -5.49
N ASP A 204 31.66 3.11 -6.70
CA ASP A 204 30.61 4.09 -7.00
C ASP A 204 29.34 3.77 -6.22
N ASP A 205 28.94 2.50 -6.17
CA ASP A 205 27.80 2.06 -5.36
C ASP A 205 27.99 2.40 -3.88
N THR A 206 29.13 2.07 -3.30
CA THR A 206 29.40 2.34 -1.88
C THR A 206 29.44 3.83 -1.55
N THR A 207 29.80 4.67 -2.52
CA THR A 207 29.80 6.13 -2.36
C THR A 207 28.37 6.68 -2.28
N LEU A 208 27.44 6.15 -3.09
CA LEU A 208 26.06 6.62 -3.14
C LEU A 208 25.14 5.95 -2.12
N LEU A 209 25.30 4.63 -1.92
CA LEU A 209 24.42 3.80 -1.10
C LEU A 209 24.98 3.56 0.30
N GLY A 210 26.25 3.88 0.53
CA GLY A 210 26.95 3.61 1.78
C GLY A 210 27.54 2.19 1.85
N ASN A 211 28.21 1.89 2.96
CA ASN A 211 29.00 0.66 3.13
C ASN A 211 28.17 -0.63 3.14
N LEU A 212 26.86 -0.54 3.42
CA LEU A 212 25.95 -1.68 3.41
C LEU A 212 25.45 -2.05 2.00
N GLY A 213 25.73 -1.22 0.99
CA GLY A 213 25.12 -1.34 -0.33
C GLY A 213 23.65 -0.93 -0.32
N GLY A 214 22.91 -1.36 -1.34
CA GLY A 214 21.51 -0.98 -1.49
C GLY A 214 20.98 -1.18 -2.90
N MET A 215 19.90 -0.46 -3.22
CA MET A 215 19.23 -0.54 -4.52
C MET A 215 19.45 0.75 -5.29
N ARG A 216 19.80 0.65 -6.57
CA ARG A 216 19.90 1.82 -7.43
C ARG A 216 19.30 1.61 -8.80
N CYS A 217 18.90 2.71 -9.44
CA CYS A 217 18.65 2.69 -10.88
C CYS A 217 19.92 2.28 -11.64
N ILE A 218 19.74 1.53 -12.72
CA ILE A 218 20.79 1.26 -13.72
C ILE A 218 20.50 1.94 -15.06
N THR A 219 19.29 2.44 -15.25
CA THR A 219 18.91 3.30 -16.37
C THR A 219 18.55 4.70 -15.86
N PRO A 220 18.70 5.74 -16.69
CA PRO A 220 18.19 7.06 -16.36
C PRO A 220 16.70 7.01 -15.94
N PRO A 221 16.33 7.66 -14.83
CA PRO A 221 14.95 7.66 -14.37
C PRO A 221 14.06 8.42 -15.36
N LEU A 222 13.01 7.76 -15.82
CA LEU A 222 11.97 8.35 -16.64
C LEU A 222 10.92 9.01 -15.76
N LYS A 223 10.59 10.26 -16.04
CA LYS A 223 9.47 10.95 -15.42
C LYS A 223 8.15 10.36 -15.94
N ILE A 224 7.33 9.83 -15.03
CA ILE A 224 5.94 9.47 -15.28
C ILE A 224 5.11 10.73 -15.13
N ASN A 225 4.74 11.32 -16.28
CA ASN A 225 3.81 12.44 -16.32
C ASN A 225 2.51 11.97 -16.95
N ILE A 226 1.53 11.69 -16.11
CA ILE A 226 0.16 11.42 -16.56
C ILE A 226 -0.62 12.76 -16.48
N PRO A 227 -1.48 13.11 -17.45
CA PRO A 227 -2.16 14.41 -17.42
C PRO A 227 -3.02 14.58 -16.17
N PRO A 228 -3.05 15.78 -15.56
CA PRO A 228 -3.96 16.08 -14.46
C PRO A 228 -5.40 15.93 -14.94
N THR A 229 -6.28 15.41 -14.09
CA THR A 229 -7.72 15.34 -14.38
C THR A 229 -8.46 16.38 -13.53
N PRO A 230 -9.49 17.06 -14.07
CA PRO A 230 -10.24 18.03 -13.27
C PRO A 230 -10.91 17.35 -12.09
N ALA A 231 -10.71 17.88 -10.87
CA ALA A 231 -11.40 17.38 -9.69
C ALA A 231 -12.88 17.81 -9.67
N GLU A 232 -13.77 16.90 -9.27
CA GLU A 232 -15.16 17.23 -8.96
C GLU A 232 -15.40 17.21 -7.44
N GLN A 233 -16.45 17.87 -6.92
CA GLN A 233 -16.94 17.64 -5.54
C GLN A 233 -15.87 17.84 -4.42
N CYS A 234 -14.96 18.80 -4.60
CA CYS A 234 -14.03 19.23 -3.56
C CYS A 234 -14.71 20.20 -2.57
N ASP A 235 -15.39 19.64 -1.57
CA ASP A 235 -16.13 20.39 -0.56
C ASP A 235 -15.45 20.37 0.83
N GLY A 236 -15.83 21.31 1.69
CA GLY A 236 -15.38 21.38 3.08
C GLY A 236 -13.86 21.53 3.22
N ALA A 237 -13.22 20.65 3.98
CA ALA A 237 -11.76 20.65 4.17
C ALA A 237 -10.96 20.43 2.87
N TRP A 238 -11.60 19.93 1.81
CA TRP A 238 -10.96 19.63 0.53
C TRP A 238 -11.10 20.74 -0.51
N SER A 239 -11.80 21.84 -0.22
CA SER A 239 -12.01 22.93 -1.18
C SER A 239 -10.72 23.67 -1.57
N ALA A 240 -9.64 23.50 -0.81
CA ALA A 240 -8.31 24.05 -1.13
C ALA A 240 -7.48 23.12 -2.05
N PHE A 241 -8.01 21.94 -2.39
CA PHE A 241 -7.30 20.89 -3.11
C PHE A 241 -7.93 20.48 -4.47
N PRO A 242 -8.66 21.35 -5.21
CA PRO A 242 -9.24 20.94 -6.50
C PRO A 242 -8.17 20.64 -7.57
N ASP A 243 -6.98 21.21 -7.41
CA ASP A 243 -5.85 21.03 -8.33
C ASP A 243 -4.67 20.40 -7.59
N ILE A 244 -4.88 19.25 -6.94
CA ILE A 244 -3.76 18.50 -6.34
C ILE A 244 -2.74 18.20 -7.43
N PRO A 245 -1.51 18.74 -7.32
CA PRO A 245 -0.59 18.77 -8.45
C PRO A 245 0.15 17.43 -8.55
N GLY A 246 -0.19 16.65 -9.58
CA GLY A 246 0.56 15.45 -9.96
C GLY A 246 0.07 14.14 -9.31
N PHE A 247 0.95 13.13 -9.25
CA PHE A 247 0.61 11.79 -8.74
C PHE A 247 1.22 11.53 -7.38
N HIS A 248 0.38 11.05 -6.48
CA HIS A 248 0.72 10.78 -5.11
C HIS A 248 0.74 9.26 -4.86
N ASP A 249 1.64 8.85 -4.00
CA ASP A 249 1.68 7.53 -3.34
C ASP A 249 1.58 6.34 -4.30
N PRO A 250 2.52 6.22 -5.27
CA PRO A 250 2.50 5.15 -6.25
C PRO A 250 2.61 3.78 -5.58
N ARG A 251 1.80 2.83 -6.04
CA ARG A 251 1.90 1.42 -5.69
C ARG A 251 2.02 0.62 -6.98
N ALA A 252 3.02 -0.25 -7.07
CA ALA A 252 3.23 -1.11 -8.23
C ALA A 252 3.10 -2.58 -7.84
N PHE A 253 2.51 -3.39 -8.71
CA PHE A 253 2.32 -4.82 -8.46
C PHE A 253 2.00 -5.56 -9.76
N TRP A 254 2.19 -6.88 -9.75
CA TRP A 254 1.74 -7.77 -10.81
C TRP A 254 0.26 -8.11 -10.60
N SER A 255 -0.56 -7.99 -11.65
CA SER A 255 -1.94 -8.49 -11.65
C SER A 255 -1.96 -10.02 -11.69
N GLY A 256 -3.10 -10.63 -11.38
CA GLY A 256 -3.31 -12.07 -11.58
C GLY A 256 -3.14 -12.52 -13.04
N LYS A 257 -3.29 -11.59 -14.00
CA LYS A 257 -3.02 -11.82 -15.43
C LYS A 257 -1.57 -11.65 -15.79
N GLY A 258 -0.69 -11.30 -14.85
CA GLY A 258 0.73 -11.01 -15.09
C GLY A 258 0.97 -9.67 -15.81
N GLU A 259 0.13 -8.68 -15.55
CA GLU A 259 0.33 -7.31 -16.04
C GLU A 259 1.05 -6.47 -14.97
N PRO A 260 2.05 -5.65 -15.35
CA PRO A 260 2.71 -4.76 -14.40
C PRO A 260 1.86 -3.49 -14.24
N LEU A 261 1.09 -3.41 -13.15
CA LEU A 261 0.17 -2.30 -12.91
C LEU A 261 0.76 -1.30 -11.92
N ILE A 262 0.46 -0.02 -12.13
CA ILE A 262 0.66 1.05 -11.16
C ILE A 262 -0.71 1.60 -10.74
N LEU A 263 -0.85 1.83 -9.43
CA LEU A 263 -1.95 2.54 -8.79
C LEU A 263 -1.41 3.85 -8.21
N VAL A 264 -2.03 4.97 -8.56
CA VAL A 264 -1.65 6.31 -8.08
C VAL A 264 -2.86 7.11 -7.62
N ASN A 265 -2.64 8.02 -6.67
CA ASN A 265 -3.66 8.99 -6.27
C ASN A 265 -3.49 10.27 -7.09
N SER A 266 -4.60 10.86 -7.53
CA SER A 266 -4.61 12.18 -8.17
C SER A 266 -5.99 12.82 -8.02
N ALA A 267 -6.19 14.01 -8.60
CA ALA A 267 -7.52 14.60 -8.76
C ALA A 267 -8.49 13.60 -9.44
N SER A 268 -9.78 13.70 -9.12
CA SER A 268 -10.79 12.71 -9.51
C SER A 268 -11.92 13.30 -10.34
N ARG A 269 -12.39 12.56 -11.34
CA ARG A 269 -13.56 12.96 -12.13
C ARG A 269 -14.88 12.65 -11.42
N TYR A 270 -14.85 11.96 -10.29
CA TYR A 270 -16.03 11.50 -9.57
C TYR A 270 -16.15 12.07 -8.16
N ALA A 271 -15.04 12.53 -7.60
CA ALA A 271 -14.83 13.01 -6.24
C ALA A 271 -13.66 14.01 -6.24
N CYS A 272 -13.16 14.42 -5.07
CA CYS A 272 -12.06 15.38 -5.02
C CYS A 272 -10.72 14.73 -5.34
N VAL A 273 -10.45 13.57 -4.71
CA VAL A 273 -9.24 12.76 -4.94
C VAL A 273 -9.65 11.34 -5.25
N GLY A 274 -9.00 10.77 -6.26
CA GLY A 274 -9.31 9.45 -6.80
C GLY A 274 -8.05 8.60 -6.93
N LEU A 275 -8.30 7.35 -7.29
CA LEU A 275 -7.29 6.34 -7.53
C LEU A 275 -7.31 5.96 -9.00
N TRP A 276 -6.13 5.83 -9.59
CA TRP A 276 -5.98 5.57 -11.02
C TRP A 276 -5.08 4.37 -11.26
N LEU A 277 -5.52 3.45 -12.11
CA LEU A 277 -4.76 2.30 -12.58
C LEU A 277 -4.22 2.52 -14.00
N LEU A 278 -3.02 2.03 -14.24
CA LEU A 278 -2.39 2.03 -15.55
C LEU A 278 -1.47 0.81 -15.69
N ASP A 279 -1.42 0.23 -16.88
CA ASP A 279 -0.39 -0.74 -17.24
C ASP A 279 0.93 -0.03 -17.56
N LEU A 280 1.99 -0.33 -16.81
CA LEU A 280 3.30 0.32 -16.93
C LEU A 280 3.90 0.20 -18.34
N ARG A 281 3.53 -0.82 -19.11
CA ARG A 281 4.01 -1.02 -20.48
C ARG A 281 3.59 0.09 -21.44
N THR A 282 2.57 0.86 -21.08
CA THR A 282 2.05 1.97 -21.88
C THR A 282 2.88 3.25 -21.75
N ILE A 283 3.65 3.38 -20.66
CA ILE A 283 4.39 4.59 -20.30
C ILE A 283 5.88 4.37 -20.11
N VAL A 284 6.34 3.12 -19.97
CA VAL A 284 7.77 2.78 -19.91
C VAL A 284 8.20 2.26 -21.28
N PRO A 285 8.97 3.06 -22.05
CA PRO A 285 9.53 2.62 -23.32
C PRO A 285 10.30 1.32 -23.13
N ASP A 286 10.19 0.43 -24.11
CA ASP A 286 10.89 -0.85 -24.17
C ASP A 286 10.56 -1.86 -23.05
N LEU A 287 9.68 -1.53 -22.08
CA LEU A 287 9.27 -2.48 -21.05
C LEU A 287 8.56 -3.70 -21.67
N GLU A 288 7.63 -3.49 -22.61
CA GLU A 288 7.00 -4.61 -23.33
C GLU A 288 8.04 -5.46 -24.07
N LYS A 289 9.07 -4.84 -24.67
CA LYS A 289 10.15 -5.58 -25.35
C LYS A 289 11.00 -6.38 -24.37
N LEU A 290 11.26 -5.83 -23.19
CA LEU A 290 12.03 -6.48 -22.12
C LEU A 290 11.25 -7.66 -21.52
N LEU A 291 9.92 -7.53 -21.40
CA LEU A 291 9.05 -8.59 -20.89
C LEU A 291 8.78 -9.68 -21.94
N ALA A 292 8.84 -9.35 -23.23
CA ALA A 292 8.68 -10.30 -24.32
C ALA A 292 9.97 -11.11 -24.57
N ARG A 293 9.92 -12.44 -24.38
CA ARG A 293 11.02 -13.33 -24.75
C ARG A 293 11.15 -13.39 -26.28
N GLY A 294 12.27 -12.92 -26.83
CA GLY A 294 12.78 -13.28 -28.18
C GLY A 294 11.84 -13.11 -29.40
N LYS A 295 10.68 -12.44 -29.29
CA LYS A 295 9.75 -12.29 -30.42
C LYS A 295 10.36 -11.35 -31.46
N SER A 296 10.62 -11.89 -32.65
CA SER A 296 11.13 -11.16 -33.81
C SER A 296 10.28 -9.91 -34.11
N LYS A 297 10.94 -8.86 -34.64
CA LYS A 297 10.36 -7.55 -34.99
C LYS A 297 9.12 -7.61 -35.91
N ASP A 298 8.83 -8.74 -36.54
CA ASP A 298 7.75 -8.89 -37.55
C ASP A 298 6.44 -9.50 -37.02
N THR A 299 6.36 -9.88 -35.75
CA THR A 299 5.08 -10.31 -35.14
C THR A 299 4.37 -9.13 -34.50
N VAL A 300 3.55 -8.45 -35.30
CA VAL A 300 2.60 -7.41 -34.89
C VAL A 300 1.67 -7.96 -33.80
N THR A 301 1.94 -7.55 -32.55
CA THR A 301 0.93 -7.26 -31.50
C THR A 301 -0.36 -8.09 -31.50
N LEU A 302 -0.27 -9.40 -31.28
CA LEU A 302 -1.27 -10.13 -30.50
C LEU A 302 -0.75 -10.41 -29.08
N GLY A 303 0.05 -9.46 -28.57
CA GLY A 303 0.62 -9.49 -27.23
C GLY A 303 -0.47 -9.25 -26.18
N ARG A 304 -0.55 -10.19 -25.22
CA ARG A 304 -1.27 -10.15 -23.93
C ARG A 304 -2.17 -8.92 -23.74
N VAL A 305 -3.49 -9.11 -23.88
CA VAL A 305 -4.52 -8.09 -23.69
C VAL A 305 -4.23 -7.28 -22.41
N MET A 306 -4.03 -5.97 -22.57
CA MET A 306 -3.91 -5.03 -21.46
C MET A 306 -5.31 -4.71 -20.94
N SER A 307 -5.53 -4.91 -19.66
CA SER A 307 -6.77 -4.57 -18.96
C SER A 307 -6.88 -3.06 -18.73
N TYR A 308 -5.75 -2.37 -18.56
CA TYR A 308 -5.67 -0.93 -18.28
C TYR A 308 -4.67 -0.22 -19.20
N PRO A 309 -4.88 -0.24 -20.54
CA PRO A 309 -3.98 0.39 -21.51
C PRO A 309 -4.02 1.93 -21.47
N LEU A 310 -5.02 2.49 -20.78
CA LEU A 310 -5.21 3.92 -20.56
C LEU A 310 -5.39 4.15 -19.06
N LEU A 311 -5.08 5.37 -18.63
CA LEU A 311 -5.27 5.77 -17.24
C LEU A 311 -6.75 5.62 -16.86
N THR A 312 -7.04 4.69 -15.96
CA THR A 312 -8.40 4.29 -15.62
C THR A 312 -8.68 4.61 -14.15
N GLU A 313 -9.61 5.52 -13.90
CA GLU A 313 -10.03 5.85 -12.53
C GLU A 313 -10.81 4.69 -11.94
N ILE A 314 -10.37 4.17 -10.79
CA ILE A 314 -11.13 3.19 -10.05
C ILE A 314 -12.08 3.87 -9.08
N THR A 315 -13.35 3.47 -9.11
CA THR A 315 -14.40 4.17 -8.36
C THR A 315 -15.51 3.23 -7.89
N ARG A 316 -16.18 3.62 -6.80
CA ARG A 316 -17.27 2.86 -6.21
C ARG A 316 -18.55 2.96 -7.05
N ASN A 317 -19.31 1.87 -7.09
CA ASN A 317 -20.63 1.79 -7.73
C ASN A 317 -21.65 1.18 -6.74
N PRO A 318 -22.84 1.77 -6.54
CA PRO A 318 -23.42 2.96 -7.21
C PRO A 318 -22.74 4.27 -6.83
N ARG A 319 -22.98 5.35 -7.60
CA ARG A 319 -22.42 6.70 -7.35
C ARG A 319 -22.63 7.18 -5.91
N SER A 320 -23.77 6.86 -5.29
CA SER A 320 -24.08 7.21 -3.90
C SER A 320 -23.16 6.60 -2.85
N SER A 321 -22.36 5.58 -3.22
CA SER A 321 -21.40 4.94 -2.32
C SER A 321 -20.02 5.62 -2.30
N ARG A 322 -19.71 6.50 -3.25
CA ARG A 322 -18.40 7.15 -3.41
C ARG A 322 -18.04 8.02 -2.21
N ALA A 323 -16.75 8.06 -1.86
CA ALA A 323 -16.22 9.00 -0.87
C ALA A 323 -15.71 10.28 -1.58
N SER A 324 -15.57 11.39 -0.85
CA SER A 324 -14.93 12.61 -1.38
C SER A 324 -13.45 12.42 -1.68
N VAL A 325 -12.79 11.50 -0.97
CA VAL A 325 -11.39 11.10 -1.18
C VAL A 325 -11.34 9.59 -1.23
N GLU A 326 -11.08 9.04 -2.41
CA GLU A 326 -10.70 7.65 -2.58
C GLU A 326 -9.19 7.52 -2.42
N LYS A 327 -8.79 6.79 -1.38
CA LYS A 327 -7.38 6.51 -1.07
C LYS A 327 -7.28 5.18 -0.35
N ASN A 328 -6.06 4.65 -0.28
CA ASN A 328 -5.73 3.46 0.50
C ASN A 328 -6.48 2.19 0.04
N TRP A 329 -6.86 2.09 -1.24
CA TRP A 329 -7.43 0.84 -1.75
C TRP A 329 -6.33 -0.22 -1.88
N VAL A 330 -6.70 -1.48 -1.60
CA VAL A 330 -5.78 -2.62 -1.74
C VAL A 330 -6.38 -3.60 -2.72
N LEU A 331 -5.69 -3.81 -3.84
CA LEU A 331 -6.12 -4.76 -4.86
C LEU A 331 -5.70 -6.18 -4.49
N TRP A 332 -6.52 -7.14 -4.91
CA TRP A 332 -6.33 -8.58 -4.70
C TRP A 332 -6.63 -9.36 -5.96
N PHE A 333 -5.77 -10.34 -6.22
CA PHE A 333 -5.90 -11.26 -7.35
C PHE A 333 -5.85 -12.69 -6.81
N PRO A 334 -7.00 -13.29 -6.46
CA PRO A 334 -7.05 -14.69 -6.00
C PRO A 334 -6.83 -15.67 -7.15
N GLY A 335 -7.11 -15.27 -8.39
CA GLY A 335 -6.84 -16.03 -9.60
C GLY A 335 -6.46 -15.12 -10.76
N ARG A 336 -6.36 -15.68 -11.98
CA ARG A 336 -5.92 -14.94 -13.17
C ARG A 336 -6.97 -13.94 -13.66
N GLU A 337 -8.24 -14.34 -13.69
CA GLU A 337 -9.29 -13.56 -14.34
C GLU A 337 -10.01 -12.56 -13.43
N GLU A 338 -9.83 -12.68 -12.12
CA GLU A 338 -10.59 -11.91 -11.15
C GLU A 338 -9.71 -10.93 -10.38
N ALA A 339 -10.19 -9.69 -10.30
CA ALA A 339 -9.62 -8.66 -9.47
C ALA A 339 -10.66 -8.22 -8.43
N TYR A 340 -10.21 -8.10 -7.19
CA TYR A 340 -11.01 -7.59 -6.09
C TYR A 340 -10.27 -6.43 -5.44
N VAL A 341 -10.99 -5.64 -4.68
CA VAL A 341 -10.44 -4.51 -3.97
C VAL A 341 -11.02 -4.40 -2.57
N GLN A 342 -10.15 -4.05 -1.63
CA GLN A 342 -10.58 -3.51 -0.36
C GLN A 342 -10.67 -2.00 -0.40
N TYR A 343 -11.67 -1.49 0.32
CA TYR A 343 -11.63 -0.16 0.87
C TYR A 343 -12.36 -0.14 2.22
N ASP A 344 -12.27 0.98 2.94
CA ASP A 344 -12.89 1.20 4.26
C ASP A 344 -12.57 0.06 5.27
N LEU A 345 -11.43 0.09 5.97
CA LEU A 345 -11.01 -1.00 6.89
C LEU A 345 -12.00 -1.32 8.02
N LEU A 346 -12.75 -0.34 8.48
CA LEU A 346 -13.58 -0.44 9.69
C LEU A 346 -15.07 -0.19 9.40
N GLY A 347 -15.43 -0.18 8.12
CA GLY A 347 -16.78 0.14 7.67
C GLY A 347 -17.18 1.60 7.90
N ARG A 348 -18.40 1.94 7.46
CA ARG A 348 -19.00 3.26 7.70
C ARG A 348 -19.84 3.19 8.97
N VAL A 349 -19.47 4.00 9.97
CA VAL A 349 -20.38 4.31 11.08
C VAL A 349 -21.49 5.17 10.51
N GLY A 350 -22.74 4.75 10.66
CA GLY A 350 -23.89 5.59 10.31
C GLY A 350 -23.85 6.88 11.14
N GLY A 351 -23.75 8.03 10.47
CA GLY A 351 -23.79 9.34 11.10
C GLY A 351 -22.42 10.01 11.25
N ASP A 352 -21.82 10.42 10.13
CA ASP A 352 -20.87 11.54 10.14
C ASP A 352 -21.67 12.83 9.85
N GLU A 353 -22.62 13.14 10.73
CA GLU A 353 -23.15 14.50 10.87
C GLU A 353 -22.42 15.10 12.07
N THR A 354 -21.43 15.93 11.78
CA THR A 354 -20.94 17.04 12.62
C THR A 354 -21.04 16.80 14.13
N VAL A 355 -19.98 16.24 14.73
CA VAL A 355 -19.73 16.43 16.17
C VAL A 355 -19.33 17.89 16.39
N ASN A 356 -20.32 18.77 16.42
CA ASN A 356 -20.16 20.09 17.01
C ASN A 356 -20.06 19.90 18.52
N ASN A 357 -18.90 20.24 19.06
CA ASN A 357 -18.62 20.36 20.48
C ASN A 357 -19.76 21.09 21.21
N LYS A 358 -20.60 20.34 21.93
CA LYS A 358 -21.38 20.87 23.05
C LYS A 358 -20.89 20.19 24.32
N ILE A 359 -19.97 20.89 24.97
CA ILE A 359 -19.63 20.72 26.37
C ILE A 359 -20.93 20.82 27.17
N VAL A 360 -21.52 19.68 27.55
CA VAL A 360 -22.58 19.63 28.55
C VAL A 360 -21.88 19.51 29.89
N THR A 361 -21.86 20.63 30.61
CA THR A 361 -21.45 20.71 32.00
C THR A 361 -22.38 19.85 32.86
N ASN A 362 -21.80 18.88 33.57
CA ASN A 362 -22.48 18.15 34.63
C ASN A 362 -22.88 19.11 35.75
N ARG A 363 -24.18 19.40 35.88
CA ARG A 363 -24.77 19.88 37.14
C ARG A 363 -25.59 18.77 37.77
N THR A 364 -25.02 18.27 38.85
CA THR A 364 -25.59 17.68 40.05
C THR A 364 -27.12 17.63 40.16
N ALA A 365 -27.57 16.42 40.48
CA ALA A 365 -28.90 16.03 40.90
C ALA A 365 -29.53 16.92 41.97
N THR A 366 -30.84 17.15 41.82
CA THR A 366 -31.79 17.21 42.94
C THR A 366 -33.10 16.57 42.50
N ALA A 367 -33.49 15.54 43.24
CA ALA A 367 -34.75 14.84 43.15
C ALA A 367 -35.94 15.78 43.44
N LYS A 368 -37.05 15.58 42.76
CA LYS A 368 -38.39 15.86 43.29
C LYS A 368 -39.44 14.99 42.62
N GLU A 369 -40.13 14.22 43.46
CA GLU A 369 -41.32 13.43 43.19
C GLU A 369 -42.49 14.29 42.68
N GLY A 370 -43.34 13.69 41.85
CA GLY A 370 -44.61 14.26 41.41
C GLY A 370 -45.47 13.23 40.68
N ASN A 371 -46.53 12.79 41.36
CA ASN A 371 -47.45 11.70 41.03
C ASN A 371 -48.46 11.99 39.90
N SER A 372 -48.98 10.89 39.32
CA SER A 372 -50.26 10.73 38.59
C SER A 372 -50.40 11.42 37.22
N SER A 373 -51.02 10.87 36.18
CA SER A 373 -52.11 9.87 36.10
C SER A 373 -52.12 9.15 34.74
N SER A 374 -52.63 7.92 34.78
CA SER A 374 -52.96 6.99 33.71
C SER A 374 -53.70 7.56 32.48
N SER A 375 -53.27 7.17 31.29
CA SER A 375 -54.20 6.79 30.21
C SER A 375 -53.62 5.63 29.40
N SER A 376 -54.40 4.56 29.34
CA SER A 376 -54.14 3.33 28.64
C SER A 376 -54.30 3.52 27.13
N SER A 377 -53.26 3.22 26.37
CA SER A 377 -53.37 2.88 24.95
C SER A 377 -52.43 1.71 24.67
N ARG A 378 -53.04 0.57 24.37
CA ARG A 378 -52.37 -0.63 23.87
C ARG A 378 -51.85 -0.30 22.47
N ASP A 379 -50.54 -0.27 22.29
CA ASP A 379 -49.97 -0.65 21.01
C ASP A 379 -48.63 -1.36 21.21
N GLY A 380 -48.56 -2.57 20.65
CA GLY A 380 -47.48 -3.52 20.85
C GLY A 380 -46.24 -3.10 20.07
N THR A 381 -45.39 -2.28 20.68
CA THR A 381 -44.04 -2.05 20.16
C THR A 381 -43.14 -3.22 20.54
N ARG A 382 -43.16 -4.22 19.66
CA ARG A 382 -42.12 -5.23 19.52
C ARG A 382 -40.80 -4.46 19.35
N THR A 383 -40.04 -4.31 20.43
CA THR A 383 -38.69 -3.77 20.40
C THR A 383 -37.82 -4.76 19.62
N SER A 384 -37.84 -4.62 18.30
CA SER A 384 -36.74 -5.06 17.45
C SER A 384 -35.54 -4.26 17.92
N LYS A 385 -34.77 -4.82 18.86
CA LYS A 385 -33.34 -4.52 18.94
C LYS A 385 -32.74 -5.03 17.65
N THR A 386 -32.94 -4.26 16.58
CA THR A 386 -32.10 -4.33 15.39
C THR A 386 -30.77 -3.79 15.87
N THR A 387 -29.97 -4.67 16.48
CA THR A 387 -28.54 -4.45 16.63
C THR A 387 -28.08 -4.14 15.22
N ILE A 388 -27.83 -2.86 14.93
CA ILE A 388 -27.16 -2.46 13.70
C ILE A 388 -25.80 -3.14 13.82
N ARG A 389 -25.69 -4.33 13.23
CA ARG A 389 -24.42 -4.99 13.01
C ARG A 389 -23.62 -3.97 12.22
N GLN A 390 -22.63 -3.37 12.88
CA GLN A 390 -21.74 -2.41 12.25
C GLN A 390 -21.21 -3.10 11.00
N ALA A 391 -21.64 -2.62 9.83
CA ALA A 391 -21.16 -3.15 8.57
C ALA A 391 -19.64 -3.03 8.63
N GLY A 392 -18.95 -4.17 8.56
CA GLY A 392 -17.51 -4.24 8.67
C GLY A 392 -16.81 -3.57 7.49
N ARG A 393 -15.55 -3.95 7.29
CA ARG A 393 -14.77 -3.53 6.12
C ARG A 393 -15.51 -3.72 4.79
N THR A 394 -15.06 -3.07 3.72
CA THR A 394 -15.67 -3.28 2.38
C THR A 394 -14.77 -4.06 1.45
N PHE A 395 -15.30 -5.16 0.90
CA PHE A 395 -14.72 -5.88 -0.24
C PHE A 395 -15.61 -5.70 -1.45
N ALA A 396 -15.03 -5.49 -2.61
CA ALA A 396 -15.78 -5.45 -3.85
C ALA A 396 -14.99 -6.08 -4.99
N LYS A 397 -15.68 -6.66 -5.96
CA LYS A 397 -15.06 -7.11 -7.21
C LYS A 397 -14.81 -5.89 -8.08
N LEU A 398 -13.61 -5.79 -8.65
CA LEU A 398 -13.28 -4.81 -9.66
C LEU A 398 -13.81 -5.30 -11.01
N ILE A 399 -14.66 -4.50 -11.64
CA ILE A 399 -15.29 -4.80 -12.92
C ILE A 399 -14.76 -3.85 -14.00
N GLY A 400 -15.11 -4.09 -15.27
CA GLY A 400 -14.64 -3.29 -16.39
C GLY A 400 -14.87 -1.78 -16.22
N ASN A 401 -14.02 -0.97 -16.85
CA ASN A 401 -14.01 0.50 -16.79
C ASN A 401 -13.72 1.10 -15.40
N GLY A 402 -13.07 0.36 -14.50
CA GLY A 402 -12.64 0.86 -13.19
C GLY A 402 -13.75 0.87 -12.13
N TYR A 403 -14.96 0.42 -12.44
CA TYR A 403 -16.03 0.34 -11.44
C TYR A 403 -15.82 -0.84 -10.50
N THR A 404 -16.38 -0.75 -9.30
CA THR A 404 -16.50 -1.89 -8.38
C THR A 404 -17.93 -2.41 -8.33
N THR A 405 -18.13 -3.63 -7.84
CA THR A 405 -19.45 -4.08 -7.38
C THR A 405 -19.84 -3.40 -6.07
N PRO A 406 -21.10 -3.52 -5.62
CA PRO A 406 -21.45 -3.24 -4.23
C PRO A 406 -20.63 -4.09 -3.25
N ASN A 407 -20.69 -3.71 -1.96
CA ASN A 407 -19.99 -4.41 -0.89
C ASN A 407 -20.36 -5.91 -0.84
N MET A 408 -19.34 -6.76 -0.93
CA MET A 408 -19.37 -8.22 -0.90
C MET A 408 -18.89 -8.79 0.44
N THR A 409 -18.59 -7.96 1.43
CA THR A 409 -18.21 -8.43 2.76
C THR A 409 -19.37 -9.18 3.41
N HIS A 410 -19.07 -10.40 3.90
CA HIS A 410 -20.08 -11.26 4.51
C HIS A 410 -20.65 -10.61 5.79
N PRO A 411 -21.98 -10.63 6.02
CA PRO A 411 -22.61 -9.94 7.17
C PRO A 411 -22.23 -10.47 8.56
N ASP A 412 -21.70 -11.70 8.63
CA ASP A 412 -21.17 -12.31 9.85
C ASP A 412 -19.66 -12.05 10.05
N GLU A 413 -18.99 -11.38 9.10
CA GLU A 413 -17.57 -11.07 9.30
C GLU A 413 -17.41 -10.01 10.41
N VAL A 414 -16.56 -10.32 11.38
CA VAL A 414 -16.24 -9.42 12.49
C VAL A 414 -14.97 -8.64 12.16
N SER A 415 -14.95 -7.34 12.49
CA SER A 415 -13.73 -6.53 12.32
C SER A 415 -12.57 -7.13 13.11
N CYS A 416 -11.43 -7.30 12.44
CA CYS A 416 -10.20 -7.76 13.09
C CYS A 416 -9.47 -6.67 13.88
N PHE A 417 -9.69 -5.42 13.45
CA PHE A 417 -9.14 -4.22 14.07
C PHE A 417 -10.10 -3.70 15.13
N GLY A 418 -9.52 -2.99 16.11
CA GLY A 418 -10.25 -2.35 17.19
C GLY A 418 -11.13 -1.19 16.73
N PRO A 419 -11.58 -0.33 17.67
CA PRO A 419 -12.40 0.83 17.32
C PRO A 419 -11.69 1.74 16.31
N ARG A 420 -12.48 2.51 15.54
CA ARG A 420 -11.97 3.44 14.51
C ARG A 420 -11.00 4.50 15.02
N TYR A 421 -11.13 4.81 16.30
CA TYR A 421 -10.30 5.76 17.02
C TYR A 421 -9.73 5.01 18.22
N GLU A 422 -8.42 4.82 18.22
CA GLU A 422 -7.68 4.32 19.37
C GLU A 422 -6.86 5.49 19.93
N MET A 423 -6.95 5.75 21.23
CA MET A 423 -6.03 6.69 21.86
C MET A 423 -4.80 5.94 22.34
N ASP A 424 -3.61 6.51 22.11
CA ASP A 424 -2.41 6.02 22.79
C ASP A 424 -2.36 6.48 24.25
N THR A 425 -1.31 6.04 24.95
CA THR A 425 -1.05 6.43 26.34
C THR A 425 -0.80 7.93 26.52
N LEU A 426 -0.58 8.67 25.44
CA LEU A 426 -0.34 10.11 25.41
C LEU A 426 -1.60 10.90 25.00
N GLY A 427 -2.73 10.22 24.73
CA GLY A 427 -3.98 10.84 24.30
C GLY A 427 -4.04 11.16 22.80
N ASN A 428 -3.07 10.75 21.99
CA ASN A 428 -3.09 10.99 20.55
C ASN A 428 -4.09 10.05 19.85
N HIS A 429 -4.80 10.58 18.86
CA HIS A 429 -5.76 9.80 18.09
C HIS A 429 -5.05 8.96 17.02
N GLY A 430 -5.27 7.65 17.08
CA GLY A 430 -4.84 6.66 16.11
C GLY A 430 -5.97 6.30 15.14
N HIS A 431 -5.67 6.27 13.85
CA HIS A 431 -6.58 5.82 12.80
C HIS A 431 -5.94 4.72 11.96
N TRP A 432 -6.75 3.71 11.62
CA TRP A 432 -6.33 2.62 10.75
C TRP A 432 -6.49 2.98 9.27
N HIS A 433 -5.46 2.73 8.48
CA HIS A 433 -5.51 2.81 7.02
C HIS A 433 -4.57 1.82 6.35
N GLN A 434 -4.80 1.54 5.07
CA GLN A 434 -3.96 0.62 4.31
C GLN A 434 -2.65 1.26 3.90
N GLY A 435 -1.52 0.61 4.22
CA GLY A 435 -0.17 1.12 4.00
C GLY A 435 0.40 0.72 2.64
N SER A 436 0.31 -0.56 2.26
CA SER A 436 0.93 -1.12 1.05
C SER A 436 -0.06 -1.72 0.05
N ASN A 437 0.45 -2.13 -1.11
CA ASN A 437 -0.18 -3.15 -1.95
C ASN A 437 -0.24 -4.51 -1.21
N SER A 438 -1.01 -5.46 -1.75
CA SER A 438 -1.02 -6.84 -1.25
C SER A 438 -0.15 -7.75 -2.10
N LEU A 439 0.33 -8.83 -1.50
CA LEU A 439 0.99 -9.95 -2.17
C LEU A 439 0.23 -11.24 -1.89
N ARG A 440 0.16 -12.15 -2.86
CA ARG A 440 -0.43 -13.48 -2.70
C ARG A 440 0.63 -14.45 -2.17
N LEU A 441 0.34 -15.13 -1.08
CA LEU A 441 1.20 -16.11 -0.43
C LEU A 441 0.50 -17.48 -0.41
N LEU A 442 1.19 -18.52 -0.84
CA LEU A 442 0.78 -19.89 -0.57
C LEU A 442 1.45 -20.37 0.72
N LEU A 443 0.66 -20.92 1.64
CA LEU A 443 1.10 -21.45 2.93
C LEU A 443 1.80 -22.81 2.79
N CYS A 444 2.78 -22.86 1.90
CA CYS A 444 3.67 -23.99 1.66
C CYS A 444 5.00 -23.47 1.12
N THR A 445 6.05 -24.27 1.20
CA THR A 445 7.36 -23.94 0.65
C THR A 445 7.43 -24.26 -0.84
N ARG A 446 8.32 -23.60 -1.58
CA ARG A 446 8.58 -23.95 -2.99
C ARG A 446 8.99 -25.41 -3.18
N ALA A 447 9.72 -25.98 -2.22
CA ALA A 447 10.13 -27.38 -2.26
C ALA A 447 8.93 -28.34 -2.17
N GLN A 448 7.90 -27.98 -1.41
CA GLN A 448 6.65 -28.74 -1.35
C GLN A 448 5.84 -28.59 -2.64
N ALA A 449 5.74 -27.37 -3.18
CA ALA A 449 5.07 -27.11 -4.44
C ALA A 449 5.68 -27.90 -5.61
N ARG A 450 7.02 -27.90 -5.74
CA ARG A 450 7.75 -28.70 -6.76
C ARG A 450 7.54 -30.21 -6.63
N LYS A 451 7.22 -30.71 -5.44
CA LYS A 451 6.91 -32.12 -5.19
C LYS A 451 5.43 -32.45 -5.42
N GLY A 452 4.61 -31.50 -5.89
CA GLY A 452 3.17 -31.66 -6.04
C GLY A 452 2.41 -31.76 -4.72
N GLN A 453 3.00 -31.35 -3.60
CA GLN A 453 2.36 -31.40 -2.26
C GLN A 453 1.50 -30.17 -1.97
N CYS A 454 1.56 -29.17 -2.85
CA CYS A 454 0.86 -27.90 -2.77
C CYS A 454 0.59 -27.43 -4.19
N ASP A 455 -0.59 -27.76 -4.71
CA ASP A 455 -1.03 -27.30 -6.02
C ASP A 455 -1.58 -25.87 -5.92
N GLU A 456 -1.21 -25.00 -6.85
CA GLU A 456 -1.57 -23.58 -6.83
C GLU A 456 -3.06 -23.34 -7.08
N GLU A 457 -3.67 -24.15 -7.95
CA GLU A 457 -5.09 -24.04 -8.28
C GLU A 457 -5.95 -24.53 -7.11
N GLN A 458 -5.58 -25.67 -6.53
CA GLN A 458 -6.23 -26.20 -5.34
C GLN A 458 -5.98 -25.37 -4.09
N ALA A 459 -4.85 -24.66 -4.00
CA ALA A 459 -4.49 -23.84 -2.83
C ALA A 459 -5.51 -22.73 -2.51
N VAL A 460 -6.22 -22.23 -3.53
CA VAL A 460 -7.36 -21.36 -3.26
C VAL A 460 -8.41 -22.18 -2.53
N GLN A 461 -8.96 -23.22 -3.16
CA GLN A 461 -10.08 -24.01 -2.63
C GLN A 461 -9.82 -24.64 -1.25
N ASP A 462 -8.60 -25.07 -0.96
CA ASP A 462 -8.24 -25.66 0.34
C ASP A 462 -7.97 -24.63 1.45
N GLY A 463 -7.77 -23.34 1.11
CA GLY A 463 -7.50 -22.26 2.06
C GLY A 463 -6.04 -22.02 2.39
N ARG A 464 -5.11 -22.57 1.60
CA ARG A 464 -3.67 -22.30 1.73
C ARG A 464 -3.24 -21.04 1.00
N SER A 465 -4.04 -20.54 0.05
CA SER A 465 -3.81 -19.26 -0.60
C SER A 465 -4.34 -18.13 0.29
N VAL A 466 -3.44 -17.23 0.66
CA VAL A 466 -3.75 -16.02 1.40
C VAL A 466 -3.18 -14.79 0.71
N HIS A 467 -3.70 -13.62 1.03
CA HIS A 467 -3.07 -12.35 0.70
C HIS A 467 -2.58 -11.69 1.98
N PHE A 468 -1.45 -11.00 1.90
CA PHE A 468 -0.97 -10.17 3.02
C PHE A 468 -0.58 -8.78 2.55
N ALA A 469 -0.64 -7.81 3.46
CA ALA A 469 -0.31 -6.42 3.22
C ALA A 469 0.08 -5.74 4.54
N ILE A 470 0.75 -4.59 4.44
CA ILE A 470 1.01 -3.72 5.58
C ILE A 470 -0.16 -2.74 5.75
N MET A 471 -0.67 -2.70 6.98
CA MET A 471 -1.68 -1.79 7.48
C MET A 471 -1.03 -0.81 8.45
N HIS A 472 -1.43 0.44 8.40
CA HIS A 472 -0.92 1.48 9.29
C HIS A 472 -1.94 1.82 10.37
N ARG A 473 -1.45 2.01 11.59
CA ARG A 473 -2.10 2.85 12.60
C ARG A 473 -1.38 4.19 12.64
N LYS A 474 -2.00 5.22 12.07
CA LYS A 474 -1.47 6.59 12.03
C LYS A 474 -1.95 7.35 13.24
N PHE A 475 -1.02 7.86 14.04
CA PHE A 475 -1.32 8.77 15.13
C PHE A 475 -1.18 10.22 14.68
N THR A 476 -2.11 11.07 15.10
CA THR A 476 -2.08 12.51 14.85
C THR A 476 -2.10 13.31 16.15
N ASN A 477 -1.55 14.53 16.10
CA ASN A 477 -1.62 15.48 17.21
C ASN A 477 -2.97 16.20 17.26
N GLU A 478 -3.16 17.11 18.21
CA GLU A 478 -4.38 17.92 18.35
C GLU A 478 -4.72 18.77 17.11
N MET A 479 -3.76 19.01 16.21
CA MET A 479 -3.93 19.73 14.94
C MET A 479 -4.10 18.80 13.73
N ASP A 480 -4.32 17.50 13.96
CA ASP A 480 -4.43 16.43 12.94
C ASP A 480 -3.17 16.22 12.06
N LEU A 481 -2.02 16.75 12.51
CA LEU A 481 -0.74 16.51 11.84
C LEU A 481 -0.20 15.11 12.20
N PRO A 482 0.40 14.37 11.25
CA PRO A 482 0.99 13.07 11.53
C PRO A 482 2.06 13.15 12.62
N LEU A 483 1.99 12.25 13.60
CA LEU A 483 2.96 12.10 14.70
C LEU A 483 3.75 10.80 14.65
N ARG A 484 3.11 9.70 14.28
CA ARG A 484 3.80 8.44 14.01
C ARG A 484 2.93 7.52 13.18
N TYR A 485 3.58 6.55 12.55
CA TYR A 485 2.94 5.44 11.85
C TYR A 485 3.44 4.13 12.44
N GLU A 486 2.51 3.28 12.80
CA GLU A 486 2.80 1.92 13.23
C GLU A 486 2.39 0.94 12.13
N ARG A 487 3.29 0.05 11.73
CA ARG A 487 3.06 -0.93 10.66
C ARG A 487 2.64 -2.27 11.24
N TYR A 488 1.47 -2.74 10.86
CA TYR A 488 0.97 -4.07 11.17
C TYR A 488 0.88 -4.89 9.89
N VAL A 489 1.21 -6.18 9.94
CA VAL A 489 0.94 -7.08 8.82
C VAL A 489 -0.44 -7.69 9.04
N ALA A 490 -1.23 -7.75 7.98
CA ALA A 490 -2.55 -8.36 8.03
C ALA A 490 -2.66 -9.41 6.92
N VAL A 491 -3.40 -10.49 7.20
CA VAL A 491 -3.54 -11.67 6.36
C VAL A 491 -5.01 -11.94 6.07
N TRP A 492 -5.32 -12.15 4.80
CA TRP A 492 -6.64 -12.42 4.26
C TRP A 492 -6.72 -13.77 3.59
N GLU A 493 -7.87 -14.41 3.73
CA GLU A 493 -8.23 -15.59 2.95
C GLU A 493 -8.39 -15.22 1.46
N SER A 494 -7.83 -16.01 0.54
CA SER A 494 -8.03 -15.80 -0.90
C SER A 494 -9.32 -16.43 -1.42
N ARG A 495 -10.01 -17.25 -0.62
CA ARG A 495 -11.35 -17.77 -0.96
C ARG A 495 -12.46 -16.81 -0.63
N ALA A 496 -13.43 -16.75 -1.53
CA ALA A 496 -14.73 -16.17 -1.27
C ALA A 496 -15.62 -17.08 -0.40
N PRO A 497 -16.51 -16.53 0.47
CA PRO A 497 -16.51 -15.14 0.95
C PRO A 497 -15.22 -14.76 1.68
N PHE A 498 -14.59 -13.65 1.27
CA PHE A 498 -13.29 -13.24 1.81
C PHE A 498 -13.40 -12.86 3.27
N GLN A 499 -12.43 -13.28 4.09
CA GLN A 499 -12.33 -12.91 5.51
C GLN A 499 -10.90 -12.48 5.86
N MET A 500 -10.76 -11.60 6.86
CA MET A 500 -9.46 -11.38 7.49
C MET A 500 -9.18 -12.50 8.49
N LEU A 501 -8.02 -13.12 8.36
CA LEU A 501 -7.64 -14.29 9.15
C LEU A 501 -6.84 -13.89 10.39
N ALA A 502 -5.88 -12.98 10.21
CA ALA A 502 -5.02 -12.54 11.31
C ALA A 502 -4.40 -11.16 11.05
N VAL A 503 -3.97 -10.51 12.12
CA VAL A 503 -3.17 -9.28 12.11
C VAL A 503 -2.01 -9.46 13.07
N SER A 504 -0.83 -8.91 12.77
CA SER A 504 0.33 -8.97 13.68
C SER A 504 -0.08 -8.46 15.06
N GLN A 505 0.34 -9.16 16.11
CA GLN A 505 -0.04 -8.80 17.47
C GLN A 505 0.50 -7.43 17.88
N TRP A 506 1.65 -7.07 17.31
CA TRP A 506 2.39 -5.83 17.56
C TRP A 506 2.83 -5.18 16.24
N PRO A 507 3.12 -3.87 16.26
CA PRO A 507 3.70 -3.19 15.12
C PRO A 507 5.14 -3.60 14.85
N LEU A 508 5.55 -3.54 13.59
CA LEU A 508 6.81 -4.05 13.06
C LEU A 508 7.83 -2.93 12.83
N LEU A 509 9.08 -3.20 13.21
CA LEU A 509 10.27 -2.40 12.94
C LEU A 509 11.39 -3.26 12.38
N MET A 510 12.22 -2.65 11.53
CA MET A 510 13.48 -3.24 11.10
C MET A 510 14.56 -3.06 12.19
N ARG A 511 15.68 -3.76 12.06
CA ARG A 511 16.73 -3.84 13.10
C ARG A 511 17.25 -2.47 13.52
N ASN A 512 17.59 -1.65 12.53
CA ASN A 512 18.18 -0.33 12.69
C ASN A 512 17.15 0.81 12.66
N GLU A 513 15.85 0.49 12.73
CA GLU A 513 14.79 1.48 12.68
C GLU A 513 14.37 1.95 14.07
N ARG A 514 14.32 3.26 14.25
CA ARG A 514 13.82 3.88 15.48
C ARG A 514 12.32 4.09 15.43
N ALA A 515 11.59 3.64 16.45
CA ALA A 515 10.23 4.09 16.71
C ALA A 515 10.22 5.35 17.56
N ASN A 516 9.58 6.41 17.06
CA ASN A 516 9.29 7.62 17.82
C ASN A 516 7.90 7.54 18.48
N PRO A 517 7.70 8.20 19.64
CA PRO A 517 8.60 9.14 20.32
C PRO A 517 9.59 8.50 21.31
N TRP A 518 9.78 7.17 21.27
CA TRP A 518 10.61 6.48 22.26
C TRP A 518 12.10 6.86 22.17
N THR A 519 12.77 6.82 23.32
CA THR A 519 14.21 7.06 23.47
C THR A 519 15.02 5.95 22.78
N SER A 520 16.32 6.19 22.58
CA SER A 520 17.23 5.22 21.98
C SER A 520 17.30 3.95 22.84
N GLU A 521 17.40 4.13 24.15
CA GLU A 521 17.50 3.07 25.16
C GLU A 521 16.20 2.26 25.24
N GLN A 522 15.05 2.88 24.99
CA GLN A 522 13.78 2.15 24.91
C GLN A 522 13.67 1.34 23.61
N ASN A 523 14.17 1.88 22.49
CA ASN A 523 14.17 1.19 21.20
C ASN A 523 15.13 -0.01 21.17
N TRP A 524 16.29 0.15 21.82
CA TRP A 524 17.37 -0.82 21.94
C TRP A 524 17.82 -0.91 23.41
N PRO A 525 17.07 -1.62 24.27
CA PRO A 525 17.44 -1.77 25.68
C PRO A 525 18.79 -2.49 25.81
N ASP A 526 19.73 -1.89 26.54
CA ASP A 526 21.07 -2.43 26.74
C ASP A 526 21.05 -3.86 27.34
N ASP A 527 21.96 -4.70 26.84
CA ASP A 527 22.14 -6.11 27.17
C ASP A 527 22.54 -6.39 28.64
N LYS A 528 22.66 -5.34 29.49
CA LYS A 528 22.97 -5.47 30.92
C LYS A 528 21.85 -6.12 31.74
N SER A 529 20.67 -6.31 31.15
CA SER A 529 19.55 -7.04 31.75
C SER A 529 19.16 -8.28 30.93
N GLY A 530 20.15 -9.06 30.49
CA GLY A 530 19.91 -10.40 29.97
C GLY A 530 19.54 -10.43 28.49
N GLY A 531 20.51 -10.09 27.65
CA GLY A 531 20.78 -10.77 26.38
C GLY A 531 19.64 -10.90 25.37
N TRP A 532 19.63 -10.05 24.34
CA TRP A 532 18.99 -10.37 23.04
C TRP A 532 19.70 -11.52 22.29
N ASN A 533 20.67 -12.19 22.94
CA ASN A 533 21.25 -13.46 22.51
C ASN A 533 21.74 -14.37 23.67
N SER A 534 21.31 -14.15 24.92
CA SER A 534 21.73 -15.02 26.03
C SER A 534 20.74 -16.16 26.23
N THR A 535 21.14 -17.33 25.74
CA THR A 535 20.63 -18.63 26.18
C THR A 535 20.65 -18.69 27.71
N VAL A 536 19.49 -18.75 28.35
CA VAL A 536 19.39 -19.15 29.76
C VAL A 536 19.75 -20.63 29.81
N ARG A 537 20.96 -20.89 30.31
CA ARG A 537 21.57 -22.20 30.46
C ARG A 537 20.92 -22.93 31.65
N GLY A 538 19.97 -23.81 31.38
CA GLY A 538 19.56 -24.90 32.27
C GLY A 538 20.14 -26.23 31.77
N THR A 539 21.27 -26.64 32.37
CA THR A 539 21.81 -28.02 32.47
C THR A 539 22.17 -28.83 31.20
N MET A 540 23.50 -28.97 31.00
CA MET A 540 24.31 -30.13 30.55
C MET A 540 24.01 -30.91 29.24
N PHE A 541 25.10 -31.04 28.46
CA PHE A 541 25.45 -31.92 27.32
C PHE A 541 25.47 -31.35 25.88
N GLU A 542 26.71 -31.20 25.38
CA GLU A 542 27.30 -31.32 24.02
C GLU A 542 26.71 -30.52 22.84
N GLU A 543 27.37 -29.44 22.39
CA GLU A 543 28.46 -29.38 21.38
C GLU A 543 28.02 -29.55 19.91
N ARG A 544 27.67 -28.42 19.25
CA ARG A 544 28.13 -28.15 17.87
C ARG A 544 28.02 -26.66 17.48
N MET A 545 29.17 -26.14 17.04
CA MET A 545 29.45 -24.92 16.26
C MET A 545 28.90 -23.56 16.74
N ARG A 546 29.76 -22.83 17.47
CA ARG A 546 29.75 -21.35 17.53
C ARG A 546 30.83 -20.81 16.57
N PRO A 547 30.58 -19.79 15.74
CA PRO A 547 31.65 -19.01 15.14
C PRO A 547 32.30 -18.13 16.22
N LYS A 548 33.62 -17.99 16.17
CA LYS A 548 34.39 -17.07 17.01
C LYS A 548 33.91 -15.63 16.75
N ARG A 549 33.54 -14.95 17.83
CA ARG A 549 33.27 -13.52 17.88
C ARG A 549 34.62 -12.81 17.90
N ASP A 550 35.02 -12.20 16.79
CA ASP A 550 36.12 -11.23 16.82
C ASP A 550 35.66 -10.01 17.61
N GLN A 551 36.54 -9.56 18.50
CA GLN A 551 36.37 -8.40 19.35
C GLN A 551 36.69 -7.14 18.52
N GLY A 552 35.75 -6.19 18.44
CA GLY A 552 36.08 -4.84 17.97
C GLY A 552 35.12 -4.17 16.99
N GLU A 553 33.86 -4.58 16.84
CA GLU A 553 32.84 -3.71 16.23
C GLU A 553 32.14 -2.91 17.33
N GLU A 554 32.68 -1.73 17.60
CA GLU A 554 31.89 -0.63 18.14
C GLU A 554 30.84 -0.32 17.05
N ASP A 555 29.57 -0.65 17.29
CA ASP A 555 28.47 -0.29 16.39
C ASP A 555 28.50 1.24 16.22
N SER A 556 29.05 1.72 15.11
CA SER A 556 29.20 3.15 14.85
C SER A 556 27.84 3.85 14.91
N GLU A 557 27.80 5.11 15.34
CA GLU A 557 26.55 5.88 15.39
C GLU A 557 25.83 5.95 14.02
N ASP A 558 26.55 5.72 12.92
CA ASP A 558 26.03 5.54 11.55
C ASP A 558 25.06 4.36 11.37
N PHE A 559 25.01 3.39 12.30
CA PHE A 559 24.14 2.23 12.18
C PHE A 559 22.68 2.52 12.57
N LYS A 560 22.38 3.65 13.21
CA LYS A 560 21.03 3.99 13.70
C LYS A 560 20.31 4.85 12.67
N SER A 561 19.41 4.24 11.89
CA SER A 561 18.52 5.02 11.02
C SER A 561 17.58 5.85 11.90
N THR A 562 17.73 7.17 11.85
CA THR A 562 16.82 8.12 12.48
C THR A 562 15.54 8.26 11.66
N ALA A 563 14.91 7.13 11.30
CA ALA A 563 13.63 7.12 10.62
C ALA A 563 12.60 7.86 11.50
N TYR A 564 12.33 9.11 11.14
CA TYR A 564 11.52 10.03 11.95
C TYR A 564 10.03 9.68 11.78
N PHE A 565 9.65 9.39 10.53
CA PHE A 565 8.30 9.10 10.06
C PHE A 565 8.34 8.14 8.87
N THR A 566 7.73 6.95 8.98
CA THR A 566 7.55 6.09 7.80
C THR A 566 6.28 6.44 7.05
N TYR A 567 6.44 6.91 5.81
CA TYR A 567 5.32 7.18 4.89
C TYR A 567 5.29 6.10 3.80
N THR A 568 4.09 5.60 3.51
CA THR A 568 3.73 4.59 2.49
C THR A 568 4.72 3.44 2.25
N PRO A 569 4.52 2.26 2.86
CA PRO A 569 5.27 1.07 2.53
C PRO A 569 4.82 0.45 1.20
N SER A 570 5.72 -0.25 0.53
CA SER A 570 5.41 -1.12 -0.61
C SER A 570 5.93 -2.53 -0.37
N LEU A 571 5.30 -3.51 -1.02
CA LEU A 571 5.69 -4.91 -0.92
C LEU A 571 5.95 -5.48 -2.32
N ALA A 572 7.07 -6.19 -2.47
CA ALA A 572 7.40 -6.91 -3.68
C ALA A 572 8.07 -8.23 -3.33
N TRP A 573 7.81 -9.30 -4.08
CA TRP A 573 8.64 -10.51 -3.96
C TRP A 573 10.06 -10.20 -4.44
N ALA A 574 11.08 -10.74 -3.76
CA ALA A 574 12.44 -10.66 -4.25
C ALA A 574 12.58 -11.45 -5.57
N TRP A 575 13.36 -10.94 -6.50
CA TRP A 575 13.58 -11.57 -7.81
C TRP A 575 14.18 -12.96 -7.64
N ARG A 576 13.76 -13.89 -8.50
CA ARG A 576 14.28 -15.25 -8.52
C ARG A 576 14.45 -15.74 -9.95
N PRO A 577 15.45 -16.61 -10.19
CA PRO A 577 15.73 -17.13 -11.52
C PRO A 577 14.66 -18.11 -12.02
N HIS A 578 13.86 -18.73 -11.14
CA HIS A 578 12.81 -19.66 -11.54
C HIS A 578 11.61 -19.59 -10.59
N SER A 579 10.40 -19.54 -11.14
CA SER A 579 9.16 -19.73 -10.38
C SER A 579 9.01 -21.20 -9.95
N ALA A 580 8.22 -21.47 -8.92
CA ALA A 580 7.89 -22.86 -8.58
C ALA A 580 6.86 -23.37 -9.60
N GLY A 581 6.94 -24.64 -9.99
CA GLY A 581 5.93 -25.29 -10.84
C GLY A 581 6.06 -25.05 -12.35
N VAL A 582 6.94 -24.16 -12.81
CA VAL A 582 7.30 -24.06 -14.23
C VAL A 582 8.41 -25.08 -14.48
N GLY A 583 8.13 -26.14 -15.24
CA GLY A 583 9.16 -27.07 -15.69
C GLY A 583 10.20 -26.32 -16.53
N ASP A 584 11.42 -26.86 -16.65
CA ASP A 584 12.47 -26.29 -17.51
C ASP A 584 12.13 -26.41 -19.02
N GLU A 585 10.88 -26.70 -19.37
CA GLU A 585 10.43 -26.92 -20.74
C GLU A 585 10.00 -25.61 -21.39
N GLU A 586 10.52 -25.38 -22.59
CA GLU A 586 10.37 -24.17 -23.39
C GLU A 586 9.01 -24.07 -24.09
N GLU A 587 7.91 -24.20 -23.35
CA GLU A 587 6.57 -23.99 -23.91
C GLU A 587 6.22 -22.49 -23.98
N GLU A 588 5.64 -22.04 -25.09
CA GLU A 588 5.24 -20.63 -25.29
C GLU A 588 4.22 -20.12 -24.24
N ASP A 589 3.47 -21.02 -23.61
CA ASP A 589 2.54 -20.71 -22.51
C ASP A 589 3.24 -20.52 -21.15
N ALA A 590 4.49 -20.99 -21.01
CA ALA A 590 5.27 -20.89 -19.77
C ALA A 590 5.56 -19.43 -19.38
N ASP A 591 5.71 -18.52 -20.35
CA ASP A 591 5.97 -17.10 -20.08
C ASP A 591 4.73 -16.42 -19.47
N SER A 592 3.55 -16.68 -20.05
CA SER A 592 2.28 -16.14 -19.57
C SER A 592 1.99 -16.61 -18.14
N GLU A 593 2.19 -17.90 -17.90
CA GLU A 593 2.04 -18.53 -16.59
C GLU A 593 3.06 -17.97 -15.58
N THR A 594 4.34 -17.93 -15.94
CA THR A 594 5.40 -17.38 -15.08
C THR A 594 5.10 -15.94 -14.67
N MET A 595 4.67 -15.10 -15.61
CA MET A 595 4.33 -13.70 -15.34
C MET A 595 3.13 -13.56 -14.40
N SER A 596 2.11 -14.42 -14.53
CA SER A 596 0.99 -14.44 -13.57
C SER A 596 1.40 -14.88 -12.17
N ARG A 597 2.53 -15.60 -12.06
CA ARG A 597 3.11 -16.04 -10.79
C ARG A 597 4.04 -15.01 -10.15
N LEU A 598 4.42 -13.93 -10.82
CA LEU A 598 5.33 -12.91 -10.23
C LEU A 598 4.71 -12.15 -9.05
N GLY A 599 3.38 -12.12 -8.94
CA GLY A 599 2.66 -11.60 -7.76
C GLY A 599 2.47 -12.63 -6.63
N MET A 600 2.94 -13.87 -6.82
CA MET A 600 2.74 -15.00 -5.92
C MET A 600 4.07 -15.47 -5.31
N GLY A 601 4.07 -15.74 -4.02
CA GLY A 601 5.20 -16.32 -3.30
C GLY A 601 4.80 -17.46 -2.37
N TYR A 602 5.81 -18.03 -1.74
CA TYR A 602 5.74 -19.21 -0.90
C TYR A 602 6.40 -18.95 0.45
N LEU A 603 6.06 -19.74 1.47
CA LEU A 603 6.81 -19.74 2.72
C LEU A 603 8.29 -20.04 2.45
N GLY A 604 9.17 -19.31 3.13
CA GLY A 604 10.62 -19.28 2.92
C GLY A 604 11.10 -18.29 1.86
N ASP A 605 10.20 -17.66 1.10
CA ASP A 605 10.57 -16.63 0.13
C ASP A 605 10.91 -15.29 0.80
N ASP A 606 11.72 -14.49 0.10
CA ASP A 606 12.08 -13.14 0.55
C ASP A 606 11.14 -12.11 -0.09
N VAL A 607 10.81 -11.09 0.68
CA VAL A 607 9.99 -9.94 0.31
C VAL A 607 10.84 -8.69 0.48
N LEU A 608 10.80 -7.80 -0.51
CA LEU A 608 11.31 -6.44 -0.40
C LEU A 608 10.20 -5.55 0.16
N THR A 609 10.49 -4.89 1.27
CA THR A 609 9.62 -3.88 1.89
C THR A 609 10.20 -2.51 1.61
N GLY A 610 9.64 -1.77 0.66
CA GLY A 610 10.00 -0.38 0.40
C GLY A 610 9.38 0.54 1.46
N ILE A 611 10.12 1.55 1.92
CA ILE A 611 9.76 2.40 3.06
C ILE A 611 10.14 3.84 2.71
N GLY A 612 9.17 4.74 2.63
CA GLY A 612 9.42 6.19 2.58
C GLY A 612 9.75 6.74 3.96
N LEU A 613 10.65 7.72 4.04
CA LEU A 613 11.13 8.32 5.27
C LEU A 613 10.93 9.85 5.20
N ASP A 614 9.93 10.34 5.93
CA ASP A 614 9.61 11.76 6.14
C ASP A 614 9.50 12.59 4.85
N ASP A 615 9.01 11.97 3.76
CA ASP A 615 8.91 12.58 2.42
C ASP A 615 10.24 13.17 1.89
N VAL A 616 11.38 12.75 2.44
CA VAL A 616 12.72 13.25 2.06
C VAL A 616 13.68 12.15 1.64
N SER A 617 13.46 10.92 2.10
CA SER A 617 14.32 9.79 1.76
C SER A 617 13.54 8.49 1.69
N GLN A 618 14.23 7.42 1.32
CA GLN A 618 13.65 6.12 1.11
C GLN A 618 14.67 5.02 1.31
N VAL A 619 14.18 3.90 1.81
CA VAL A 619 14.96 2.71 2.11
C VAL A 619 14.14 1.46 1.77
N PHE A 620 14.79 0.31 1.71
CA PHE A 620 14.10 -0.96 1.69
C PHE A 620 14.70 -1.95 2.69
N ALA A 621 13.90 -2.93 3.10
CA ALA A 621 14.38 -4.11 3.81
C ALA A 621 14.09 -5.36 2.98
N ARG A 622 15.01 -6.32 2.97
CA ARG A 622 14.78 -7.68 2.48
C ARG A 622 14.44 -8.56 3.68
N VAL A 623 13.24 -9.12 3.71
CA VAL A 623 12.71 -9.88 4.86
C VAL A 623 12.14 -11.22 4.37
N LYS A 624 12.35 -12.30 5.12
CA LYS A 624 11.65 -13.55 4.84
C LYS A 624 10.16 -13.37 5.11
N VAL A 625 9.29 -13.87 4.24
CA VAL A 625 7.85 -13.73 4.45
C VAL A 625 7.40 -14.37 5.76
N ASP A 626 8.00 -15.49 6.15
CA ASP A 626 7.75 -16.18 7.42
C ASP A 626 7.94 -15.22 8.61
N ASP A 627 8.95 -14.36 8.56
CA ASP A 627 9.24 -13.39 9.61
C ASP A 627 8.24 -12.22 9.62
N LEU A 628 7.63 -11.88 8.47
CA LEU A 628 6.60 -10.86 8.36
C LEU A 628 5.23 -11.36 8.83
N VAL A 629 4.92 -12.64 8.59
CA VAL A 629 3.62 -13.25 8.92
C VAL A 629 3.65 -14.11 10.18
N GLN A 630 4.69 -14.00 11.01
CA GLN A 630 4.72 -14.62 12.35
C GLN A 630 4.13 -13.69 13.41
N CYS A 631 3.96 -14.23 14.62
CA CYS A 631 3.47 -13.48 15.79
C CYS A 631 2.11 -12.81 15.55
N MET A 632 1.24 -13.54 14.85
CA MET A 632 -0.06 -13.04 14.44
C MET A 632 -1.13 -13.33 15.50
N ARG A 633 -2.03 -12.36 15.70
CA ARG A 633 -3.27 -12.52 16.44
C ARG A 633 -4.39 -12.87 15.46
N LEU A 634 -5.07 -14.00 15.71
CA LEU A 634 -6.24 -14.38 14.92
C LEU A 634 -7.37 -13.35 15.07
N CYS A 635 -8.07 -13.12 13.97
CA CYS A 635 -9.22 -12.24 13.97
C CYS A 635 -10.42 -12.89 14.70
N PRO A 636 -11.28 -12.11 15.38
CA PRO A 636 -12.48 -12.64 16.00
C PRO A 636 -13.37 -13.36 14.96
N GLY A 637 -13.94 -14.50 15.34
CA GLY A 637 -14.87 -15.25 14.49
C GLY A 637 -14.21 -16.22 13.49
N VAL A 638 -12.88 -16.23 13.36
CA VAL A 638 -12.17 -17.22 12.55
C VAL A 638 -12.34 -18.61 13.16
N LYS A 639 -12.87 -19.55 12.35
CA LYS A 639 -13.08 -20.96 12.70
C LYS A 639 -12.25 -21.84 11.79
N PHE A 640 -11.81 -23.00 12.28
CA PHE A 640 -10.92 -23.86 11.50
C PHE A 640 -11.60 -25.13 10.97
N ALA A 641 -11.05 -25.66 9.88
CA ALA A 641 -11.61 -26.82 9.18
C ALA A 641 -11.54 -28.11 10.01
N ASP A 642 -10.50 -28.27 10.82
CA ASP A 642 -10.24 -29.47 11.65
C ASP A 642 -11.09 -29.52 12.93
N GLU A 643 -11.64 -28.40 13.38
CA GLU A 643 -12.51 -28.32 14.56
C GLU A 643 -13.85 -29.07 14.39
N VAL A 644 -14.22 -29.47 13.17
CA VAL A 644 -15.41 -30.32 12.92
C VAL A 644 -15.20 -31.74 13.45
N HIS A 645 -13.96 -32.24 13.43
CA HIS A 645 -13.69 -33.64 13.79
C HIS A 645 -13.64 -33.89 15.31
N MET A 646 -13.47 -32.85 16.13
CA MET A 646 -13.45 -33.00 17.60
C MET A 646 -14.83 -32.90 18.26
N ALA A 647 -15.85 -32.48 17.53
CA ALA A 647 -17.23 -32.40 18.04
C ALA A 647 -18.04 -33.69 17.80
N GLY A 648 -17.39 -34.78 17.37
CA GLY A 648 -18.00 -36.11 17.30
C GLY A 648 -18.05 -36.76 18.68
N TYR A 649 -19.13 -36.52 19.42
CA TYR A 649 -19.62 -37.53 20.37
C TYR A 649 -20.01 -38.79 19.57
N PRO A 650 -19.79 -40.01 20.10
CA PRO A 650 -20.30 -41.22 19.47
C PRO A 650 -21.82 -41.34 19.64
N GLU A 651 -22.44 -41.79 18.55
CA GLU A 651 -23.84 -42.17 18.28
C GLU A 651 -24.89 -41.07 18.12
#